data_AF-A0A1I4C1B5-F1
#
_entry.id   AF-A0A1I4C1B5-F1
#
_cell.length_a   1.000
_cell.length_b   1.000
_cell.length_c   1.000
_cell.angle_alpha   90.00
_cell.angle_beta   90.00
_cell.angle_gamma   90.00
#
_symmetry.space_group_name_H-M   'P 1'
#
loop_
_entity.id
_entity.type
_entity.pdbx_description
1 polymer ?
#
loop_
_entity_poly.entity_id
_entity_poly.type
_entity_poly.pdbx_seq_one_letter_code
_entity_poly.pdbx_strand_id
1 'polypeptide(L)'
;MYELIKKRLAGIIALSLILVNIPTFTYAETMDAVEIATAADLVKLSEESSVELYTKNRRYALTSDIDLSGIKFESIKIFAGELDGRSHTISGLSLSGNESDTGLIGMITADGNVHDLKVSAAISENYATENIGMIAGINYGTVKNCKTEGKITAYRNTGGVVGRNMASANVINCVNGAEVKGVKRSGGIVGFNEGYVSGARNEGEVNASTVTAYEEFADDEDDGMELKDIDVCHTGGIAGENTGLIKGSLNDGKVGEEHMTMMTGGVAGYNRGLVHNCKNRGEVKGRRNIGGIVGILEPYARISYEEDTLDKAQDEFDELVSLTDSLNKEVQSADDSVQENVDAIRNEADELRATVSNYKAYYRAKNDGIENEIYSRLDDIRSDFDAIEIDTKVYTSKSVNEDPAELLLETLELIGRVKQAAEAGVPVDIKEAVSEIASRGDKVAADIDSLINAIGSEKKQLDKKTKRAKDRLNSARDKINSLSDYCRSTIDDYKADERKTSDDIQARIDKISERSDNLNASVKDSDKIIRDRLDDITEQIRKISTTTEEGIDEAKERLGDLKEDIKEREIYDDISVENVSINNVGMGEVDSSENSGAIVGDFNVGGIAGAIDITSGKDSDFETVSSGDVSMKYELTKSAVIKDCINKNNIIASKDHVGGIVGRAEDGAIYQCSSMGNIVAADSRYVGGIAGSSGLYIGRSNVFMSISGDEYVGGIVGLGNDLIDNRSAAEIDGSEKTGSVAGKCEDDAEIKGNVYVETGSSAINGSSESSKTRPISYEEMISMDGIPYDFGKVRITFIFADGTTADRTVGYGETLKADEIPKIPKKDDEVGYWSKREFNDMTRNMVVFAEYVPWVTTIADSETDPKVLVSGNFYVGTSLSDKAEPAGNVTVPKGYEAVEKHTLSINSAYGMPDTDLTVRLKADAGSDVMLENGEIARGHYDGNYYVFTGSSPVFYLIKKKSSAAPVAAAGAAVVFIAAAAVVFRHRRFKTDEKR
;
A
#
# COMPACT_ATOMS: atom_id res chain seq x y z
N MET A 1 -24.39 22.47 -17.84
CA MET A 1 -23.11 21.81 -17.49
C MET A 1 -23.21 21.17 -16.11
N TYR A 2 -23.64 21.92 -15.09
CA TYR A 2 -23.98 21.40 -13.74
C TYR A 2 -25.01 20.25 -13.74
N GLU A 3 -26.09 20.36 -14.52
CA GLU A 3 -27.07 19.26 -14.71
C GLU A 3 -26.52 18.00 -15.40
N LEU A 4 -25.48 18.14 -16.24
CA LEU A 4 -24.82 17.02 -16.90
C LEU A 4 -23.84 16.30 -15.95
N ILE A 5 -23.28 17.05 -15.00
CA ILE A 5 -22.39 16.56 -13.94
C ILE A 5 -23.23 15.91 -12.83
N LYS A 6 -24.36 16.50 -12.40
CA LYS A 6 -25.29 15.89 -11.43
C LYS A 6 -25.88 14.57 -11.94
N LYS A 7 -26.24 14.45 -13.22
CA LYS A 7 -26.70 13.17 -13.79
C LYS A 7 -25.61 12.12 -13.93
N ARG A 8 -24.34 12.52 -14.12
CA ARG A 8 -23.22 11.57 -14.12
C ARG A 8 -22.78 11.19 -12.70
N LEU A 9 -22.80 12.12 -11.75
CA LEU A 9 -22.46 11.87 -10.35
C LEU A 9 -23.56 11.08 -9.64
N ALA A 10 -24.85 11.39 -9.86
CA ALA A 10 -25.97 10.58 -9.40
C ALA A 10 -26.01 9.21 -10.10
N GLY A 11 -25.55 9.10 -11.34
CA GLY A 11 -25.36 7.82 -12.02
C GLY A 11 -24.23 6.97 -11.41
N ILE A 12 -23.12 7.60 -11.00
CA ILE A 12 -21.97 6.94 -10.35
C ILE A 12 -22.30 6.58 -8.90
N ILE A 13 -23.01 7.44 -8.18
CA ILE A 13 -23.44 7.23 -6.78
C ILE A 13 -24.61 6.24 -6.69
N ALA A 14 -25.53 6.23 -7.66
CA ALA A 14 -26.56 5.19 -7.73
C ALA A 14 -25.98 3.84 -8.19
N LEU A 15 -24.93 3.81 -9.03
CA LEU A 15 -24.22 2.55 -9.31
C LEU A 15 -23.46 2.06 -8.06
N SER A 16 -22.82 2.93 -7.29
CA SER A 16 -22.05 2.54 -6.10
C SER A 16 -22.95 2.15 -4.91
N LEU A 17 -24.12 2.76 -4.73
CA LEU A 17 -25.06 2.41 -3.66
C LEU A 17 -25.94 1.18 -3.98
N ILE A 18 -26.17 0.87 -5.26
CA ILE A 18 -26.82 -0.40 -5.64
C ILE A 18 -25.84 -1.58 -5.57
N LEU A 19 -24.52 -1.34 -5.60
CA LEU A 19 -23.48 -2.38 -5.43
C LEU A 19 -23.20 -2.77 -3.96
N VAL A 20 -23.64 -2.00 -2.97
CA VAL A 20 -23.31 -2.25 -1.54
C VAL A 20 -24.45 -2.93 -0.76
N ASN A 21 -25.66 -3.05 -1.31
CA ASN A 21 -26.81 -3.57 -0.54
C ASN A 21 -27.77 -4.53 -1.28
N ILE A 22 -27.31 -5.18 -2.35
CA ILE A 22 -28.00 -6.40 -2.81
C ILE A 22 -27.55 -7.53 -1.87
N PRO A 23 -28.46 -8.26 -1.18
CA PRO A 23 -28.06 -9.49 -0.51
C PRO A 23 -27.35 -10.35 -1.55
N THR A 24 -26.08 -10.64 -1.34
CA THR A 24 -25.33 -11.59 -2.15
C THR A 24 -26.03 -12.93 -2.01
N PHE A 25 -26.97 -13.19 -2.91
CA PHE A 25 -27.20 -14.53 -3.39
C PHE A 25 -25.85 -14.96 -3.96
N THR A 26 -25.11 -15.69 -3.15
CA THR A 26 -24.00 -16.54 -3.55
C THR A 26 -24.58 -17.58 -4.51
N TYR A 27 -24.79 -17.17 -5.76
CA TYR A 27 -24.60 -18.10 -6.85
C TYR A 27 -23.09 -18.30 -6.88
N ALA A 28 -22.63 -19.44 -6.39
CA ALA A 28 -21.33 -19.93 -6.80
C ALA A 28 -21.44 -20.15 -8.31
N GLU A 29 -21.15 -19.11 -9.11
CA GLU A 29 -20.83 -19.31 -10.51
C GLU A 29 -19.61 -20.23 -10.50
N THR A 30 -19.83 -21.48 -10.86
CA THR A 30 -18.77 -22.45 -11.05
C THR A 30 -17.85 -21.89 -12.12
N MET A 31 -16.62 -21.53 -11.74
CA MET A 31 -15.60 -21.13 -12.71
C MET A 31 -15.45 -22.24 -13.75
N ASP A 32 -15.56 -21.89 -15.02
CA ASP A 32 -15.34 -22.84 -16.10
C ASP A 32 -13.89 -23.32 -16.02
N ALA A 33 -13.71 -24.61 -15.73
CA ALA A 33 -12.39 -25.22 -15.55
C ALA A 33 -11.85 -25.73 -16.89
N VAL A 34 -10.63 -25.30 -17.22
CA VAL A 34 -9.86 -25.67 -18.40
C VAL A 34 -8.58 -26.35 -17.92
N GLU A 35 -8.35 -27.58 -18.34
CA GLU A 35 -7.10 -28.29 -18.04
C GLU A 35 -6.04 -27.97 -19.11
N ILE A 36 -4.82 -27.67 -18.66
CA ILE A 36 -3.64 -27.50 -19.51
C ILE A 36 -2.75 -28.72 -19.30
N ALA A 37 -2.68 -29.60 -20.30
CA ALA A 37 -1.92 -30.86 -20.23
C ALA A 37 -0.72 -30.87 -21.17
N THR A 38 -0.69 -29.99 -22.17
CA THR A 38 0.37 -29.95 -23.19
C THR A 38 0.80 -28.52 -23.51
N ALA A 39 1.98 -28.39 -24.13
CA ALA A 39 2.45 -27.10 -24.63
C ALA A 39 1.48 -26.47 -25.64
N ALA A 40 0.78 -27.28 -26.44
CA ALA A 40 -0.21 -26.79 -27.40
C ALA A 40 -1.42 -26.13 -26.70
N ASP A 41 -1.84 -26.65 -25.55
CA ASP A 41 -2.94 -26.06 -24.77
C ASP A 41 -2.54 -24.67 -24.22
N LEU A 42 -1.29 -24.55 -23.76
CA LEU A 42 -0.75 -23.28 -23.25
C LEU A 42 -0.53 -22.25 -24.37
N VAL A 43 -0.04 -22.68 -25.54
CA VAL A 43 0.07 -21.82 -26.73
C VAL A 43 -1.32 -21.31 -27.16
N LYS A 44 -2.34 -22.18 -27.14
CA LYS A 44 -3.71 -21.78 -27.47
C LYS A 44 -4.25 -20.72 -26.50
N LEU A 45 -3.99 -20.87 -25.20
CA LEU A 45 -4.35 -19.84 -24.21
C LEU A 45 -3.68 -18.51 -24.55
N SER A 46 -2.38 -18.52 -24.90
CA SER A 46 -1.68 -17.31 -25.32
C SER A 46 -2.34 -16.65 -26.53
N GLU A 47 -2.57 -17.39 -27.61
CA GLU A 47 -3.14 -16.87 -28.86
C GLU A 47 -4.56 -16.28 -28.69
N GLU A 48 -5.39 -16.85 -27.81
CA GLU A 48 -6.78 -16.41 -27.62
C GLU A 48 -6.92 -15.29 -26.56
N SER A 49 -5.90 -15.05 -25.72
CA SER A 49 -5.91 -14.11 -24.58
C SER A 49 -5.74 -12.62 -24.92
N SER A 50 -6.19 -12.19 -26.11
CA SER A 50 -6.06 -10.80 -26.57
C SER A 50 -7.03 -9.82 -25.91
N VAL A 51 -8.09 -10.31 -25.24
CA VAL A 51 -9.10 -9.50 -24.55
C VAL A 51 -9.42 -10.10 -23.17
N GLU A 52 -9.66 -9.22 -22.18
CA GLU A 52 -9.93 -9.59 -20.78
C GLU A 52 -11.07 -10.63 -20.65
N LEU A 53 -12.16 -10.45 -21.41
CA LEU A 53 -13.36 -11.31 -21.34
C LEU A 53 -13.06 -12.78 -21.65
N TYR A 54 -11.98 -13.09 -22.38
CA TYR A 54 -11.64 -14.46 -22.73
C TYR A 54 -11.20 -15.29 -21.52
N THR A 55 -10.44 -14.70 -20.60
CA THR A 55 -9.91 -15.39 -19.42
C THR A 55 -10.75 -15.17 -18.16
N LYS A 56 -11.60 -14.14 -18.15
CA LYS A 56 -12.48 -13.78 -17.02
C LYS A 56 -13.40 -14.93 -16.60
N ASN A 57 -13.53 -15.15 -15.28
CA ASN A 57 -14.35 -16.20 -14.66
C ASN A 57 -13.99 -17.65 -15.08
N ARG A 58 -12.77 -17.87 -15.58
CA ARG A 58 -12.26 -19.21 -15.95
C ARG A 58 -11.07 -19.62 -15.08
N ARG A 59 -10.96 -20.92 -14.81
CA ARG A 59 -9.82 -21.52 -14.12
C ARG A 59 -9.02 -22.37 -15.09
N TYR A 60 -7.74 -22.06 -15.26
CA TYR A 60 -6.78 -22.82 -16.04
C TYR A 60 -5.89 -23.61 -15.08
N ALA A 61 -5.99 -24.94 -15.09
CA ALA A 61 -5.26 -25.81 -14.16
C ALA A 61 -4.24 -26.68 -14.91
N LEU A 62 -2.98 -26.62 -14.50
CA LEU A 62 -1.95 -27.51 -15.04
C LEU A 62 -2.16 -28.94 -14.52
N THR A 63 -1.98 -29.93 -15.40
CA THR A 63 -2.10 -31.36 -15.05
C THR A 63 -0.78 -32.13 -15.21
N SER A 64 0.24 -31.49 -15.79
CA SER A 64 1.60 -31.99 -15.92
C SER A 64 2.57 -30.82 -16.09
N ASP A 65 3.86 -31.11 -16.00
CA ASP A 65 4.89 -30.15 -16.41
C ASP A 65 4.80 -29.90 -17.93
N ILE A 66 5.09 -28.67 -18.35
CA ILE A 66 4.96 -28.19 -19.73
C ILE A 66 6.33 -27.71 -20.22
N ASP A 67 6.85 -28.31 -21.28
CA ASP A 67 8.13 -27.92 -21.90
C ASP A 67 7.87 -27.14 -23.20
N LEU A 68 8.36 -25.90 -23.26
CA LEU A 68 8.29 -24.98 -24.39
C LEU A 68 9.60 -24.94 -25.21
N SER A 69 10.57 -25.80 -24.91
CA SER A 69 11.86 -25.83 -25.62
C SER A 69 11.69 -26.01 -27.13
N GLY A 70 12.16 -25.04 -27.91
CA GLY A 70 12.04 -25.05 -29.37
C GLY A 70 10.64 -24.74 -29.91
N ILE A 71 9.69 -24.38 -29.04
CA ILE A 71 8.35 -23.93 -29.41
C ILE A 71 8.34 -22.39 -29.40
N LYS A 72 7.89 -21.78 -30.50
CA LYS A 72 7.66 -20.34 -30.52
C LYS A 72 6.44 -20.04 -29.62
N PHE A 73 6.68 -19.31 -28.54
CA PHE A 73 5.65 -18.87 -27.59
C PHE A 73 5.63 -17.34 -27.55
N GLU A 74 4.43 -16.77 -27.52
CA GLU A 74 4.22 -15.34 -27.28
C GLU A 74 3.54 -15.18 -25.92
N SER A 75 3.79 -14.08 -25.20
CA SER A 75 3.20 -13.86 -23.87
C SER A 75 1.67 -13.92 -23.90
N ILE A 76 1.04 -14.52 -22.89
CA ILE A 76 -0.42 -14.40 -22.66
C ILE A 76 -0.71 -12.91 -22.45
N LYS A 77 -1.32 -12.24 -23.43
CA LYS A 77 -1.35 -10.76 -23.47
C LYS A 77 -2.14 -10.17 -22.29
N ILE A 78 -3.36 -10.65 -22.04
CA ILE A 78 -4.21 -10.18 -20.92
C ILE A 78 -4.83 -11.37 -20.17
N PHE A 79 -4.61 -11.43 -18.85
CA PHE A 79 -5.09 -12.50 -17.99
C PHE A 79 -5.95 -12.00 -16.82
N ALA A 80 -7.21 -12.43 -16.77
CA ALA A 80 -8.23 -12.05 -15.78
C ALA A 80 -8.91 -13.26 -15.12
N GLY A 81 -8.32 -14.45 -15.28
CA GLY A 81 -8.80 -15.71 -14.72
C GLY A 81 -7.94 -16.21 -13.57
N GLU A 82 -8.09 -17.49 -13.23
CA GLU A 82 -7.24 -18.19 -12.27
C GLU A 82 -6.30 -19.15 -13.02
N LEU A 83 -4.98 -19.03 -12.82
CA LEU A 83 -3.98 -19.98 -13.30
C LEU A 83 -3.45 -20.77 -12.10
N ASP A 84 -3.97 -21.98 -11.93
CA ASP A 84 -3.57 -22.93 -10.90
C ASP A 84 -2.45 -23.84 -11.42
N GLY A 85 -1.21 -23.53 -11.02
CA GLY A 85 -0.03 -24.28 -11.42
C GLY A 85 0.06 -25.67 -10.78
N ARG A 86 -0.64 -25.93 -9.67
CA ARG A 86 -0.58 -27.22 -8.93
C ARG A 86 0.84 -27.74 -8.66
N SER A 87 1.79 -26.84 -8.46
CA SER A 87 3.23 -27.07 -8.31
C SER A 87 3.95 -27.63 -9.55
N HIS A 88 3.29 -27.67 -10.71
CA HIS A 88 3.91 -28.02 -11.99
C HIS A 88 4.83 -26.93 -12.51
N THR A 89 5.69 -27.33 -13.45
CA THR A 89 6.71 -26.47 -14.05
C THR A 89 6.39 -26.16 -15.51
N ILE A 90 6.49 -24.90 -15.90
CA ILE A 90 6.61 -24.46 -17.29
C ILE A 90 8.10 -24.19 -17.54
N SER A 91 8.74 -24.96 -18.43
CA SER A 91 10.17 -24.87 -18.74
C SER A 91 10.42 -24.52 -20.20
N GLY A 92 11.64 -24.10 -20.52
CA GLY A 92 12.05 -23.83 -21.90
C GLY A 92 11.41 -22.58 -22.51
N LEU A 93 10.80 -21.71 -21.69
CA LEU A 93 10.27 -20.42 -22.13
C LEU A 93 11.44 -19.54 -22.58
N SER A 94 11.45 -19.15 -23.86
CA SER A 94 12.44 -18.23 -24.40
C SER A 94 11.74 -17.05 -25.05
N LEU A 95 12.00 -15.86 -24.52
CA LEU A 95 11.43 -14.60 -25.01
C LEU A 95 12.60 -13.66 -25.33
N SER A 96 12.58 -13.10 -26.53
CA SER A 96 13.60 -12.16 -26.95
C SER A 96 13.05 -11.24 -28.03
N GLY A 97 13.39 -9.96 -27.94
CA GLY A 97 12.96 -8.96 -28.90
C GLY A 97 13.06 -7.53 -28.36
N ASN A 98 11.99 -6.78 -28.60
CA ASN A 98 11.81 -5.42 -28.14
C ASN A 98 10.34 -5.21 -27.72
N GLU A 99 9.80 -6.14 -26.94
CA GLU A 99 8.42 -6.09 -26.45
C GLU A 99 8.38 -5.71 -24.96
N SER A 100 7.66 -4.62 -24.65
CA SER A 100 7.30 -4.27 -23.27
C SER A 100 6.18 -5.16 -22.73
N ASP A 101 6.07 -5.21 -21.41
CA ASP A 101 5.06 -5.97 -20.68
C ASP A 101 5.16 -7.46 -21.01
N THR A 102 6.34 -8.03 -20.74
CA THR A 102 6.74 -9.36 -21.21
C THR A 102 7.03 -10.31 -20.05
N GLY A 103 6.60 -11.56 -20.23
CA GLY A 103 6.71 -12.68 -19.31
C GLY A 103 5.91 -13.87 -19.83
N LEU A 104 5.70 -14.91 -19.01
CA LEU A 104 4.67 -15.91 -19.33
C LEU A 104 3.32 -15.23 -19.62
N ILE A 105 3.00 -14.21 -18.83
CA ILE A 105 1.85 -13.33 -18.97
C ILE A 105 2.35 -11.90 -19.16
N GLY A 106 1.77 -11.16 -20.10
CA GLY A 106 2.09 -9.74 -20.25
C GLY A 106 1.45 -8.91 -19.14
N MET A 107 0.12 -8.97 -19.04
CA MET A 107 -0.65 -8.24 -18.02
C MET A 107 -1.62 -9.16 -17.26
N ILE A 108 -1.48 -9.18 -15.94
CA ILE A 108 -2.49 -9.75 -15.02
C ILE A 108 -3.42 -8.61 -14.59
N THR A 109 -4.73 -8.74 -14.82
CA THR A 109 -5.72 -7.74 -14.41
C THR A 109 -6.11 -7.90 -12.93
N ALA A 110 -6.93 -6.98 -12.39
CA ALA A 110 -7.35 -7.02 -10.99
C ALA A 110 -8.07 -8.31 -10.57
N ASP A 111 -8.79 -8.96 -11.49
CA ASP A 111 -9.47 -10.24 -11.27
C ASP A 111 -8.52 -11.45 -11.44
N GLY A 112 -7.32 -11.22 -11.97
CA GLY A 112 -6.34 -12.25 -12.28
C GLY A 112 -5.64 -12.82 -11.04
N ASN A 113 -5.55 -14.15 -10.97
CA ASN A 113 -4.87 -14.88 -9.90
C ASN A 113 -3.96 -15.96 -10.47
N VAL A 114 -2.66 -15.87 -10.25
CA VAL A 114 -1.66 -16.83 -10.70
C VAL A 114 -0.97 -17.43 -9.50
N HIS A 115 -1.04 -18.75 -9.33
CA HIS A 115 -0.48 -19.36 -8.12
C HIS A 115 0.05 -20.78 -8.29
N ASP A 116 0.92 -21.16 -7.33
CA ASP A 116 1.49 -22.50 -7.18
C ASP A 116 2.17 -23.00 -8.46
N LEU A 117 2.94 -22.12 -9.13
CA LEU A 117 3.54 -22.37 -10.44
C LEU A 117 5.08 -22.23 -10.38
N LYS A 118 5.79 -23.08 -11.13
CA LYS A 118 7.22 -22.91 -11.39
C LYS A 118 7.44 -22.50 -12.84
N VAL A 119 8.26 -21.49 -13.08
CA VAL A 119 8.60 -21.01 -14.44
C VAL A 119 10.11 -21.00 -14.61
N SER A 120 10.62 -21.70 -15.63
CA SER A 120 12.01 -21.63 -16.04
C SER A 120 12.10 -20.94 -17.41
N ALA A 121 12.74 -19.77 -17.43
CA ALA A 121 12.75 -18.88 -18.59
C ALA A 121 14.13 -18.28 -18.89
N ALA A 122 14.39 -18.05 -20.18
CA ALA A 122 15.48 -17.24 -20.68
C ALA A 122 14.89 -16.04 -21.42
N ILE A 123 14.93 -14.86 -20.80
CA ILE A 123 14.34 -13.63 -21.33
C ILE A 123 15.46 -12.62 -21.62
N SER A 124 15.50 -12.09 -22.84
CA SER A 124 16.48 -11.07 -23.24
C SER A 124 15.80 -10.00 -24.10
N GLU A 125 15.45 -8.89 -23.49
CA GLU A 125 14.70 -7.79 -24.10
C GLU A 125 15.55 -6.51 -24.09
N ASN A 126 15.59 -5.78 -25.20
CA ASN A 126 16.56 -4.69 -25.39
C ASN A 126 16.16 -3.34 -24.73
N TYR A 127 16.92 -2.28 -25.04
CA TYR A 127 16.84 -0.93 -24.44
C TYR A 127 15.48 -0.22 -24.43
N ALA A 128 14.57 -0.55 -25.35
CA ALA A 128 13.28 0.17 -25.46
C ALA A 128 12.13 -0.54 -24.71
N THR A 129 12.44 -1.61 -23.97
CA THR A 129 11.44 -2.40 -23.26
C THR A 129 11.21 -1.95 -21.82
N GLU A 130 9.96 -2.08 -21.39
CA GLU A 130 9.51 -1.79 -20.03
C GLU A 130 8.77 -3.00 -19.45
N ASN A 131 8.82 -3.14 -18.12
CA ASN A 131 8.07 -4.13 -17.35
C ASN A 131 8.30 -5.58 -17.82
N ILE A 132 9.45 -6.15 -17.46
CA ILE A 132 9.84 -7.49 -17.84
C ILE A 132 9.96 -8.35 -16.58
N GLY A 133 9.24 -9.46 -16.56
CA GLY A 133 9.32 -10.44 -15.48
C GLY A 133 8.98 -11.84 -15.95
N MET A 134 9.54 -12.87 -15.30
CA MET A 134 9.38 -14.24 -15.81
C MET A 134 7.93 -14.75 -15.76
N ILE A 135 7.15 -14.32 -14.76
CA ILE A 135 5.72 -14.67 -14.66
C ILE A 135 4.87 -13.59 -15.31
N ALA A 136 5.09 -12.33 -14.95
CA ALA A 136 4.28 -11.22 -15.43
C ALA A 136 5.13 -10.00 -15.78
N GLY A 137 4.79 -9.32 -16.88
CA GLY A 137 5.27 -7.97 -17.13
C GLY A 137 4.66 -6.98 -16.14
N ILE A 138 3.33 -6.86 -16.15
CA ILE A 138 2.55 -6.02 -15.23
C ILE A 138 1.56 -6.86 -14.41
N ASN A 139 1.47 -6.57 -13.11
CA ASN A 139 0.48 -7.17 -12.22
C ASN A 139 -0.47 -6.11 -11.62
N TYR A 140 -1.77 -6.26 -11.87
CA TYR A 140 -2.86 -5.58 -11.14
C TYR A 140 -3.58 -6.51 -10.15
N GLY A 141 -3.38 -7.82 -10.27
CA GLY A 141 -4.06 -8.87 -9.51
C GLY A 141 -3.14 -9.51 -8.47
N THR A 142 -3.14 -10.85 -8.42
CA THR A 142 -2.36 -11.61 -7.44
C THR A 142 -1.43 -12.63 -8.09
N VAL A 143 -0.16 -12.63 -7.68
CA VAL A 143 0.83 -13.68 -7.97
C VAL A 143 1.27 -14.30 -6.65
N LYS A 144 1.09 -15.62 -6.48
CA LYS A 144 1.29 -16.26 -5.18
C LYS A 144 1.95 -17.63 -5.23
N ASN A 145 2.86 -17.91 -4.31
CA ASN A 145 3.53 -19.22 -4.16
C ASN A 145 4.23 -19.69 -5.45
N CYS A 146 4.74 -18.76 -6.26
CA CYS A 146 5.39 -19.10 -7.52
C CYS A 146 6.92 -19.11 -7.37
N LYS A 147 7.61 -19.91 -8.19
CA LYS A 147 9.07 -19.94 -8.26
C LYS A 147 9.57 -19.70 -9.68
N THR A 148 10.62 -18.89 -9.83
CA THR A 148 11.26 -18.62 -11.11
C THR A 148 12.72 -19.08 -11.13
N GLU A 149 13.19 -19.57 -12.29
CA GLU A 149 14.58 -20.01 -12.53
C GLU A 149 15.02 -19.62 -13.95
N GLY A 150 16.32 -19.48 -14.19
CA GLY A 150 16.89 -19.14 -15.50
C GLY A 150 17.60 -17.79 -15.50
N LYS A 151 17.46 -17.01 -16.57
CA LYS A 151 18.11 -15.70 -16.72
C LYS A 151 17.15 -14.68 -17.36
N ILE A 152 17.14 -13.47 -16.83
CA ILE A 152 16.45 -12.31 -17.40
C ILE A 152 17.45 -11.16 -17.59
N THR A 153 17.56 -10.66 -18.82
CA THR A 153 18.31 -9.44 -19.16
C THR A 153 17.33 -8.42 -19.77
N ALA A 154 17.12 -7.27 -19.12
CA ALA A 154 16.22 -6.21 -19.60
C ALA A 154 16.71 -4.79 -19.22
N TYR A 155 16.03 -3.74 -19.67
CA TYR A 155 16.49 -2.36 -19.44
C TYR A 155 15.84 -1.68 -18.23
N ARG A 156 14.52 -1.46 -18.25
CA ARG A 156 13.84 -0.56 -17.30
C ARG A 156 13.37 -1.23 -16.01
N ASN A 157 12.16 -1.80 -15.99
CA ASN A 157 11.57 -2.48 -14.83
C ASN A 157 11.79 -3.98 -14.98
N THR A 158 12.80 -4.52 -14.32
CA THR A 158 13.23 -5.92 -14.47
C THR A 158 13.03 -6.64 -13.15
N GLY A 159 12.11 -7.59 -13.11
CA GLY A 159 11.85 -8.40 -11.93
C GLY A 159 12.05 -9.89 -12.21
N GLY A 160 12.70 -10.63 -11.29
CA GLY A 160 12.80 -12.08 -11.45
C GLY A 160 11.44 -12.80 -11.46
N VAL A 161 10.38 -12.17 -10.94
CA VAL A 161 9.00 -12.69 -10.97
C VAL A 161 8.07 -11.76 -11.75
N VAL A 162 8.01 -10.48 -11.37
CA VAL A 162 7.09 -9.48 -11.95
C VAL A 162 7.86 -8.22 -12.35
N GLY A 163 7.67 -7.69 -13.55
CA GLY A 163 8.28 -6.43 -13.97
C GLY A 163 7.81 -5.23 -13.13
N ARG A 164 6.50 -4.98 -13.11
CA ARG A 164 5.84 -3.92 -12.33
C ARG A 164 4.63 -4.44 -11.56
N ASN A 165 4.60 -4.19 -10.26
CA ASN A 165 3.49 -4.54 -9.37
C ASN A 165 2.72 -3.26 -8.99
N MET A 166 1.49 -3.13 -9.47
CA MET A 166 0.67 -1.92 -9.33
C MET A 166 0.13 -1.75 -7.90
N ALA A 167 -0.35 -0.55 -7.55
CA ALA A 167 -0.76 -0.19 -6.19
C ALA A 167 -1.77 -1.14 -5.49
N SER A 168 -2.70 -1.74 -6.23
CA SER A 168 -3.69 -2.70 -5.70
C SER A 168 -3.24 -4.17 -5.75
N ALA A 169 -2.05 -4.43 -6.29
CA ALA A 169 -1.62 -5.76 -6.70
C ALA A 169 -0.74 -6.44 -5.63
N ASN A 170 -0.76 -7.77 -5.63
CA ASN A 170 -0.15 -8.59 -4.60
C ASN A 170 0.88 -9.57 -5.18
N VAL A 171 2.07 -9.62 -4.60
CA VAL A 171 3.08 -10.67 -4.83
C VAL A 171 3.42 -11.34 -3.50
N ILE A 172 3.01 -12.60 -3.34
CA ILE A 172 2.98 -13.26 -2.03
C ILE A 172 3.73 -14.59 -2.07
N ASN A 173 4.69 -14.80 -1.18
CA ASN A 173 5.46 -16.04 -1.04
C ASN A 173 6.12 -16.52 -2.34
N CYS A 174 6.51 -15.60 -3.20
CA CYS A 174 7.20 -15.93 -4.45
C CYS A 174 8.71 -16.05 -4.21
N VAL A 175 9.35 -16.93 -4.98
CA VAL A 175 10.79 -17.20 -4.89
C VAL A 175 11.44 -16.96 -6.24
N ASN A 176 12.47 -16.12 -6.28
CA ASN A 176 13.33 -15.99 -7.45
C ASN A 176 14.62 -16.78 -7.25
N GLY A 177 14.88 -17.74 -8.13
CA GLY A 177 16.18 -18.41 -8.26
C GLY A 177 16.89 -18.08 -9.58
N ALA A 178 16.35 -17.15 -10.37
CA ALA A 178 16.95 -16.73 -11.64
C ALA A 178 17.99 -15.62 -11.47
N GLU A 179 18.94 -15.57 -12.40
CA GLU A 179 19.84 -14.42 -12.55
C GLU A 179 19.08 -13.25 -13.19
N VAL A 180 19.09 -12.09 -12.52
CA VAL A 180 18.46 -10.85 -12.96
C VAL A 180 19.52 -9.83 -13.34
N LYS A 181 19.56 -9.45 -14.63
CA LYS A 181 20.36 -8.34 -15.13
C LYS A 181 19.47 -7.22 -15.65
N GLY A 182 19.52 -6.06 -15.02
CA GLY A 182 18.76 -4.87 -15.42
C GLY A 182 19.58 -3.60 -15.32
N VAL A 183 19.13 -2.52 -15.96
CA VAL A 183 19.85 -1.22 -15.98
C VAL A 183 19.24 -0.21 -15.01
N LYS A 184 17.92 0.00 -15.01
CA LYS A 184 17.29 1.07 -14.21
C LYS A 184 16.66 0.61 -12.91
N ARG A 185 15.68 -0.29 -12.93
CA ARG A 185 14.92 -0.76 -11.76
C ARG A 185 14.94 -2.29 -11.75
N SER A 186 15.90 -2.84 -11.02
CA SER A 186 16.22 -4.27 -11.07
C SER A 186 15.96 -4.92 -9.72
N GLY A 187 14.94 -5.76 -9.65
CA GLY A 187 14.57 -6.47 -8.43
C GLY A 187 14.64 -7.98 -8.60
N GLY A 188 15.13 -8.69 -7.59
CA GLY A 188 15.06 -10.15 -7.60
C GLY A 188 13.62 -10.67 -7.69
N ILE A 189 12.63 -9.97 -7.13
CA ILE A 189 11.21 -10.35 -7.21
C ILE A 189 10.45 -9.41 -8.14
N VAL A 190 10.47 -8.11 -7.84
CA VAL A 190 9.71 -7.08 -8.57
C VAL A 190 10.64 -5.98 -9.06
N GLY A 191 10.58 -5.58 -10.33
CA GLY A 191 11.35 -4.43 -10.81
C GLY A 191 10.91 -3.13 -10.12
N PHE A 192 9.62 -2.79 -10.25
CA PHE A 192 8.99 -1.63 -9.60
C PHE A 192 7.74 -2.04 -8.80
N ASN A 193 7.74 -1.78 -7.49
CA ASN A 193 6.63 -2.10 -6.60
C ASN A 193 5.90 -0.86 -6.08
N GLU A 194 4.64 -0.71 -6.49
CA GLU A 194 3.66 0.24 -5.94
C GLU A 194 2.67 -0.46 -4.99
N GLY A 195 2.52 -1.78 -5.10
CA GLY A 195 1.58 -2.59 -4.34
C GLY A 195 2.20 -3.30 -3.13
N TYR A 196 1.75 -4.53 -2.88
CA TYR A 196 2.14 -5.33 -1.72
C TYR A 196 3.03 -6.53 -2.09
N VAL A 197 4.24 -6.59 -1.53
CA VAL A 197 5.15 -7.74 -1.61
C VAL A 197 5.31 -8.34 -0.22
N SER A 198 5.02 -9.63 -0.09
CA SER A 198 4.96 -10.31 1.21
C SER A 198 5.61 -11.68 1.19
N GLY A 199 6.46 -11.97 2.17
CA GLY A 199 7.06 -13.30 2.33
C GLY A 199 7.90 -13.75 1.13
N ALA A 200 8.35 -12.82 0.29
CA ALA A 200 9.07 -13.12 -0.93
C ALA A 200 10.54 -13.45 -0.62
N ARG A 201 11.16 -14.30 -1.43
CA ARG A 201 12.55 -14.71 -1.24
C ARG A 201 13.36 -14.66 -2.53
N ASN A 202 14.46 -13.92 -2.52
CA ASN A 202 15.43 -13.95 -3.61
C ASN A 202 16.63 -14.83 -3.26
N GLU A 203 16.88 -15.84 -4.08
CA GLU A 203 18.04 -16.74 -4.04
C GLU A 203 18.97 -16.52 -5.25
N GLY A 204 18.48 -15.90 -6.31
CA GLY A 204 19.23 -15.58 -7.52
C GLY A 204 20.07 -14.32 -7.43
N GLU A 205 21.07 -14.21 -8.30
CA GLU A 205 21.93 -13.03 -8.40
C GLU A 205 21.20 -11.86 -9.09
N VAL A 206 21.38 -10.64 -8.58
CA VAL A 206 20.80 -9.42 -9.16
C VAL A 206 21.93 -8.45 -9.47
N ASN A 207 22.21 -8.19 -10.75
CA ASN A 207 23.30 -7.31 -11.21
C ASN A 207 24.68 -7.60 -10.57
N ALA A 208 24.97 -8.86 -10.29
CA ALA A 208 26.17 -9.28 -9.56
C ALA A 208 27.35 -9.72 -10.46
N SER A 209 27.32 -9.30 -11.72
CA SER A 209 28.26 -9.66 -12.78
C SER A 209 29.05 -8.43 -13.20
N THR A 210 30.30 -8.62 -13.64
CA THR A 210 31.16 -7.54 -14.18
C THR A 210 30.74 -7.06 -15.57
N VAL A 211 29.83 -7.77 -16.23
CA VAL A 211 29.20 -7.38 -17.49
C VAL A 211 27.76 -6.94 -17.20
N THR A 212 27.45 -5.70 -17.55
CA THR A 212 26.13 -5.07 -17.39
C THR A 212 25.14 -5.55 -18.45
N ALA A 213 23.83 -5.38 -18.20
CA ALA A 213 22.81 -5.64 -19.22
C ALA A 213 23.03 -4.77 -20.47
N TYR A 214 23.46 -3.52 -20.29
CA TYR A 214 23.78 -2.62 -21.40
C TYR A 214 24.87 -3.18 -22.31
N GLU A 215 25.98 -3.67 -21.74
CA GLU A 215 27.05 -4.29 -22.52
C GLU A 215 26.61 -5.57 -23.23
N GLU A 216 25.63 -6.32 -22.70
CA GLU A 216 25.04 -7.48 -23.38
C GLU A 216 24.15 -7.10 -24.58
N PHE A 217 23.60 -5.88 -24.61
CA PHE A 217 22.73 -5.40 -25.68
C PHE A 217 23.47 -4.62 -26.78
N ALA A 218 24.69 -4.12 -26.50
CA ALA A 218 25.46 -3.33 -27.45
C ALA A 218 25.99 -4.21 -28.59
N ASP A 219 25.45 -4.04 -29.80
CA ASP A 219 26.05 -4.58 -31.02
C ASP A 219 27.31 -3.77 -31.39
N ASP A 220 28.29 -4.38 -32.06
CA ASP A 220 29.57 -3.76 -32.49
C ASP A 220 29.41 -2.55 -33.45
N GLU A 221 28.19 -2.23 -33.92
CA GLU A 221 27.88 -1.15 -34.86
C GLU A 221 26.72 -0.26 -34.35
N ASP A 222 27.02 1.01 -34.05
CA ASP A 222 26.11 2.17 -33.79
C ASP A 222 25.57 2.38 -32.35
N ASP A 223 25.40 3.58 -31.77
CA ASP A 223 25.57 4.97 -32.25
C ASP A 223 25.68 5.92 -31.02
N GLY A 224 26.85 6.52 -30.78
CA GLY A 224 26.97 7.79 -30.05
C GLY A 224 26.79 7.90 -28.52
N MET A 225 26.33 6.88 -27.77
CA MET A 225 26.28 6.96 -26.30
C MET A 225 27.54 6.32 -25.69
N GLU A 226 28.42 7.12 -25.09
CA GLU A 226 29.60 6.57 -24.41
C GLU A 226 29.14 5.67 -23.24
N LEU A 227 29.67 4.44 -23.17
CA LEU A 227 29.49 3.47 -22.06
C LEU A 227 29.64 4.06 -20.64
N LYS A 228 30.23 5.25 -20.52
CA LYS A 228 30.47 5.95 -19.25
C LYS A 228 29.25 6.69 -18.68
N ASP A 229 28.18 6.86 -19.46
CA ASP A 229 27.01 7.68 -19.06
C ASP A 229 25.79 6.87 -18.59
N ILE A 230 25.93 5.55 -18.43
CA ILE A 230 24.82 4.66 -18.07
C ILE A 230 25.07 4.04 -16.70
N ASP A 231 24.43 4.63 -15.70
CA ASP A 231 24.44 4.11 -14.33
C ASP A 231 23.46 2.93 -14.21
N VAL A 232 23.97 1.76 -13.81
CA VAL A 232 23.12 0.66 -13.34
C VAL A 232 22.59 1.06 -11.97
N CYS A 233 21.33 1.47 -11.90
CA CYS A 233 20.73 2.01 -10.68
C CYS A 233 19.57 1.14 -10.16
N HIS A 234 18.97 1.58 -9.05
CA HIS A 234 17.83 1.00 -8.32
C HIS A 234 17.86 -0.53 -8.34
N THR A 235 18.94 -1.08 -7.79
CA THR A 235 19.19 -2.53 -7.76
C THR A 235 18.85 -3.06 -6.38
N GLY A 236 17.89 -3.98 -6.27
CA GLY A 236 17.55 -4.59 -5.01
C GLY A 236 17.27 -6.08 -5.06
N GLY A 237 17.54 -6.77 -3.95
CA GLY A 237 17.33 -8.21 -3.86
C GLY A 237 15.85 -8.60 -3.94
N ILE A 238 14.93 -7.76 -3.48
CA ILE A 238 13.47 -7.99 -3.60
C ILE A 238 12.87 -7.05 -4.64
N ALA A 239 13.08 -5.75 -4.48
CA ALA A 239 12.56 -4.73 -5.38
C ALA A 239 13.67 -3.86 -5.94
N GLY A 240 13.62 -3.48 -7.22
CA GLY A 240 14.48 -2.42 -7.72
C GLY A 240 14.09 -1.09 -7.06
N GLU A 241 12.82 -0.75 -7.19
CA GLU A 241 12.20 0.42 -6.59
C GLU A 241 10.92 0.06 -5.82
N ASN A 242 10.73 0.66 -4.65
CA ASN A 242 9.57 0.46 -3.79
C ASN A 242 8.90 1.78 -3.38
N THR A 243 7.67 2.00 -3.84
CA THR A 243 6.75 3.04 -3.37
C THR A 243 5.57 2.46 -2.58
N GLY A 244 5.37 1.15 -2.66
CA GLY A 244 4.37 0.40 -1.88
C GLY A 244 4.92 -0.22 -0.60
N LEU A 245 4.49 -1.45 -0.30
CA LEU A 245 4.84 -2.17 0.93
C LEU A 245 5.63 -3.45 0.63
N ILE A 246 6.80 -3.61 1.25
CA ILE A 246 7.55 -4.86 1.32
C ILE A 246 7.57 -5.35 2.76
N LYS A 247 7.05 -6.55 3.00
CA LYS A 247 6.92 -7.12 4.34
C LYS A 247 7.46 -8.54 4.44
N GLY A 248 8.23 -8.82 5.49
CA GLY A 248 8.60 -10.20 5.84
C GLY A 248 9.43 -10.91 4.76
N SER A 249 10.13 -10.15 3.91
CA SER A 249 10.83 -10.69 2.73
C SER A 249 12.32 -10.88 3.00
N LEU A 250 12.95 -11.76 2.22
CA LEU A 250 14.31 -12.24 2.48
C LEU A 250 15.15 -12.25 1.21
N ASN A 251 16.31 -11.62 1.24
CA ASN A 251 17.34 -11.79 0.22
C ASN A 251 18.48 -12.69 0.70
N ASP A 252 18.77 -13.73 -0.07
CA ASP A 252 19.96 -14.60 0.06
C ASP A 252 20.93 -14.45 -1.12
N GLY A 253 20.44 -13.98 -2.27
CA GLY A 253 21.25 -13.79 -3.48
C GLY A 253 22.18 -12.59 -3.39
N LYS A 254 23.29 -12.62 -4.15
CA LYS A 254 24.21 -11.48 -4.27
C LYS A 254 23.55 -10.35 -5.06
N VAL A 255 23.72 -9.11 -4.59
CA VAL A 255 23.11 -7.92 -5.17
C VAL A 255 24.17 -6.88 -5.50
N GLY A 256 24.27 -6.53 -6.78
CA GLY A 256 25.21 -5.54 -7.30
C GLY A 256 26.65 -6.04 -7.41
N GLU A 257 27.50 -5.20 -7.99
CA GLU A 257 28.91 -5.46 -8.26
C GLU A 257 29.76 -4.23 -7.95
N GLU A 258 30.99 -4.46 -7.46
CA GLU A 258 31.89 -3.39 -7.04
C GLU A 258 32.11 -2.35 -8.15
N HIS A 259 32.12 -1.07 -7.78
CA HIS A 259 32.35 0.08 -8.66
C HIS A 259 31.35 0.28 -9.82
N MET A 260 30.34 -0.58 -9.99
CA MET A 260 29.39 -0.48 -11.11
C MET A 260 28.01 0.01 -10.71
N THR A 261 27.38 -0.63 -9.71
CA THR A 261 25.97 -0.35 -9.38
C THR A 261 25.81 0.85 -8.45
N MET A 262 24.69 1.56 -8.58
CA MET A 262 24.31 2.69 -7.73
C MET A 262 22.94 2.44 -7.10
N MET A 263 22.68 3.02 -5.92
CA MET A 263 21.43 2.85 -5.18
C MET A 263 21.10 1.36 -5.02
N THR A 264 22.02 0.64 -4.39
CA THR A 264 21.97 -0.82 -4.28
C THR A 264 21.58 -1.22 -2.86
N GLY A 265 20.52 -2.00 -2.72
CA GLY A 265 20.03 -2.47 -1.43
C GLY A 265 19.81 -3.99 -1.40
N GLY A 266 20.05 -4.64 -0.26
CA GLY A 266 19.74 -6.07 -0.14
C GLY A 266 18.25 -6.39 -0.31
N VAL A 267 17.35 -5.46 -0.02
CA VAL A 267 15.90 -5.60 -0.19
C VAL A 267 15.38 -4.69 -1.29
N ALA A 268 15.63 -3.37 -1.21
CA ALA A 268 15.18 -2.40 -2.20
C ALA A 268 16.34 -1.51 -2.66
N GLY A 269 16.50 -1.25 -3.96
CA GLY A 269 17.49 -0.28 -4.42
C GLY A 269 17.11 1.14 -4.00
N TYR A 270 15.89 1.53 -4.33
CA TYR A 270 15.29 2.81 -3.97
C TYR A 270 13.99 2.57 -3.20
N ASN A 271 13.83 3.21 -2.04
CA ASN A 271 12.64 3.09 -1.21
C ASN A 271 12.04 4.46 -0.86
N ARG A 272 10.74 4.59 -1.11
CA ARG A 272 9.89 5.68 -0.62
C ARG A 272 8.65 5.15 0.11
N GLY A 273 8.32 3.88 -0.11
CA GLY A 273 7.26 3.18 0.61
C GLY A 273 7.73 2.64 1.97
N LEU A 274 7.16 1.51 2.39
CA LEU A 274 7.48 0.85 3.65
C LEU A 274 8.25 -0.46 3.42
N VAL A 275 9.40 -0.61 4.08
CA VAL A 275 10.12 -1.88 4.23
C VAL A 275 10.04 -2.33 5.68
N HIS A 276 9.30 -3.39 5.95
CA HIS A 276 9.02 -3.84 7.32
C HIS A 276 9.39 -5.31 7.53
N ASN A 277 10.15 -5.59 8.60
CA ASN A 277 10.52 -6.95 9.01
C ASN A 277 11.19 -7.74 7.89
N CYS A 278 12.07 -7.09 7.11
CA CYS A 278 12.79 -7.72 6.01
C CYS A 278 14.21 -8.09 6.42
N LYS A 279 14.80 -9.06 5.70
CA LYS A 279 16.13 -9.58 6.01
C LYS A 279 17.00 -9.64 4.77
N ASN A 280 18.26 -9.25 4.94
CA ASN A 280 19.31 -9.50 3.96
C ASN A 280 20.38 -10.43 4.54
N ARG A 281 20.71 -11.49 3.80
CA ARG A 281 21.85 -12.39 4.04
C ARG A 281 22.82 -12.43 2.86
N GLY A 282 22.37 -12.02 1.68
CA GLY A 282 23.19 -11.92 0.49
C GLY A 282 24.20 -10.77 0.57
N GLU A 283 25.32 -10.93 -0.13
CA GLU A 283 26.33 -9.87 -0.27
C GLU A 283 25.77 -8.70 -1.09
N VAL A 284 26.02 -7.46 -0.65
CA VAL A 284 25.59 -6.22 -1.34
C VAL A 284 26.81 -5.40 -1.72
N LYS A 285 26.93 -5.10 -3.02
CA LYS A 285 28.08 -4.39 -3.60
C LYS A 285 27.64 -3.21 -4.46
N GLY A 286 28.46 -2.17 -4.52
CA GLY A 286 28.28 -1.12 -5.51
C GLY A 286 29.17 0.11 -5.32
N ARG A 287 28.96 1.10 -6.18
CA ARG A 287 29.72 2.34 -6.23
C ARG A 287 29.18 3.41 -5.28
N ARG A 288 27.87 3.66 -5.26
CA ARG A 288 27.29 4.78 -4.50
C ARG A 288 25.92 4.44 -3.93
N ASN A 289 25.66 4.88 -2.69
CA ASN A 289 24.40 4.70 -1.96
C ASN A 289 24.08 3.21 -1.80
N ILE A 290 24.91 2.54 -1.00
CA ILE A 290 24.87 1.09 -0.81
C ILE A 290 24.36 0.78 0.59
N GLY A 291 23.27 0.03 0.69
CA GLY A 291 22.69 -0.35 1.97
C GLY A 291 22.42 -1.84 2.09
N GLY A 292 22.56 -2.40 3.28
CA GLY A 292 22.21 -3.80 3.51
C GLY A 292 20.73 -4.12 3.30
N ILE A 293 19.83 -3.14 3.46
CA ILE A 293 18.38 -3.28 3.24
C ILE A 293 17.93 -2.38 2.09
N VAL A 294 18.16 -1.06 2.18
CA VAL A 294 17.79 -0.09 1.13
C VAL A 294 19.00 0.67 0.60
N GLY A 295 19.11 0.89 -0.71
CA GLY A 295 20.18 1.75 -1.25
C GLY A 295 19.97 3.21 -0.85
N ILE A 296 18.82 3.76 -1.21
CA ILE A 296 18.33 5.08 -0.77
C ILE A 296 16.97 4.93 -0.09
N LEU A 297 16.77 5.67 1.00
CA LEU A 297 15.47 6.00 1.55
C LEU A 297 15.15 7.46 1.19
N GLU A 298 14.18 7.67 0.31
CA GLU A 298 13.69 9.02 0.00
C GLU A 298 12.51 9.38 0.93
N PRO A 299 12.46 10.60 1.49
CA PRO A 299 11.34 11.04 2.31
C PRO A 299 9.98 10.89 1.62
N TYR A 300 9.01 10.33 2.36
CA TYR A 300 7.64 10.24 1.91
C TYR A 300 6.93 11.57 2.12
N ALA A 301 6.79 12.34 1.04
CA ALA A 301 6.04 13.58 1.02
C ALA A 301 4.53 13.36 0.81
N ARG A 302 3.72 14.01 1.63
CA ARG A 302 2.25 13.94 1.60
C ARG A 302 1.63 15.33 1.67
N ILE A 303 0.58 15.52 0.89
CA ILE A 303 -0.41 16.59 1.10
C ILE A 303 -1.67 15.96 1.69
N SER A 304 -2.02 16.37 2.91
CA SER A 304 -3.24 15.91 3.58
C SER A 304 -4.25 17.05 3.60
N TYR A 305 -5.32 16.90 2.82
CA TYR A 305 -6.42 17.86 2.79
C TYR A 305 -7.40 17.56 3.92
N GLU A 306 -7.84 18.61 4.59
CA GLU A 306 -8.86 18.58 5.64
C GLU A 306 -10.10 19.33 5.18
N GLU A 307 -11.24 19.03 5.80
CA GLU A 307 -12.49 19.74 5.54
C GLU A 307 -12.33 21.24 5.82
N ASP A 308 -12.61 22.07 4.81
CA ASP A 308 -12.49 23.51 4.89
C ASP A 308 -13.85 24.22 4.94
N THR A 309 -13.81 25.55 4.94
CA THR A 309 -15.03 26.38 4.92
C THR A 309 -15.80 26.32 3.60
N LEU A 310 -15.14 26.00 2.47
CA LEU A 310 -15.82 25.82 1.19
C LEU A 310 -16.54 24.47 1.10
N ASP A 311 -16.01 23.43 1.72
CA ASP A 311 -16.70 22.13 1.87
C ASP A 311 -18.01 22.33 2.64
N LYS A 312 -17.98 23.09 3.74
CA LYS A 312 -19.20 23.47 4.49
C LYS A 312 -20.19 24.26 3.64
N ALA A 313 -19.70 25.20 2.82
CA ALA A 313 -20.56 25.95 1.92
C ALA A 313 -21.23 25.01 0.89
N GLN A 314 -20.50 24.00 0.39
CA GLN A 314 -21.06 22.99 -0.51
C GLN A 314 -22.19 22.19 0.14
N ASP A 315 -22.00 21.72 1.37
CA ASP A 315 -23.05 21.02 2.13
C ASP A 315 -24.28 21.91 2.34
N GLU A 316 -24.08 23.19 2.65
CA GLU A 316 -25.16 24.16 2.80
C GLU A 316 -25.91 24.45 1.49
N PHE A 317 -25.22 24.42 0.35
CA PHE A 317 -25.85 24.49 -0.98
C PHE A 317 -26.71 23.24 -1.26
N ASP A 318 -26.25 22.05 -0.88
CA ASP A 318 -27.05 20.83 -1.03
C ASP A 318 -28.30 20.85 -0.13
N GLU A 319 -28.20 21.41 1.08
CA GLU A 319 -29.36 21.67 1.94
C GLU A 319 -30.33 22.67 1.32
N LEU A 320 -29.84 23.75 0.70
CA LEU A 320 -30.68 24.70 -0.05
C LEU A 320 -31.43 24.03 -1.21
N VAL A 321 -30.77 23.11 -1.93
CA VAL A 321 -31.42 22.31 -2.98
C VAL A 321 -32.53 21.45 -2.38
N SER A 322 -32.27 20.78 -1.25
CA SER A 322 -33.27 19.97 -0.54
C SER A 322 -34.48 20.80 -0.08
N LEU A 323 -34.25 22.00 0.48
CA LEU A 323 -35.31 22.94 0.87
C LEU A 323 -36.13 23.41 -0.33
N THR A 324 -35.48 23.64 -1.48
CA THR A 324 -36.15 24.02 -2.74
C THR A 324 -37.04 22.89 -3.26
N ASP A 325 -36.55 21.64 -3.22
CA ASP A 325 -37.35 20.46 -3.58
C ASP A 325 -38.52 20.26 -2.63
N SER A 326 -38.32 20.51 -1.33
CA SER A 326 -39.40 20.48 -0.34
C SER A 326 -40.45 21.54 -0.62
N LEU A 327 -40.04 22.79 -0.92
CA LEU A 327 -40.96 23.86 -1.29
C LEU A 327 -41.79 23.47 -2.51
N ASN A 328 -41.18 22.89 -3.54
CA ASN A 328 -41.88 22.46 -4.75
C ASN A 328 -42.95 21.39 -4.45
N LYS A 329 -42.64 20.42 -3.57
CA LYS A 329 -43.61 19.40 -3.12
C LYS A 329 -44.78 19.99 -2.33
N GLU A 330 -44.50 20.95 -1.44
CA GLU A 330 -45.54 21.63 -0.66
C GLU A 330 -46.46 22.46 -1.58
N VAL A 331 -45.89 23.19 -2.55
CA VAL A 331 -46.66 23.92 -3.57
C VAL A 331 -47.55 22.99 -4.38
N GLN A 332 -47.03 21.82 -4.79
CA GLN A 332 -47.83 20.84 -5.53
C GLN A 332 -48.96 20.27 -4.68
N SER A 333 -48.69 19.96 -3.41
CA SER A 333 -49.71 19.46 -2.47
C SER A 333 -50.80 20.49 -2.18
N ALA A 334 -50.41 21.77 -2.10
CA ALA A 334 -51.35 22.89 -1.99
C ALA A 334 -52.24 23.04 -3.23
N ASP A 335 -51.65 22.93 -4.43
CA ASP A 335 -52.39 22.99 -5.70
C ASP A 335 -53.42 21.85 -5.79
N ASP A 336 -53.01 20.62 -5.47
CA ASP A 336 -53.89 19.44 -5.46
C ASP A 336 -55.07 19.64 -4.48
N SER A 337 -54.80 20.16 -3.28
CA SER A 337 -55.82 20.42 -2.24
C SER A 337 -56.82 21.51 -2.65
N VAL A 338 -56.33 22.59 -3.28
CA VAL A 338 -57.19 23.64 -3.82
C VAL A 338 -58.07 23.09 -4.94
N GLN A 339 -57.48 22.30 -5.84
CA GLN A 339 -58.18 21.70 -6.96
C GLN A 339 -59.29 20.74 -6.49
N GLU A 340 -59.00 19.88 -5.49
CA GLU A 340 -59.99 18.97 -4.90
C GLU A 340 -61.19 19.73 -4.32
N ASN A 341 -60.95 20.82 -3.59
CA ASN A 341 -62.03 21.65 -3.03
C ASN A 341 -62.83 22.39 -4.10
N VAL A 342 -62.18 22.91 -5.14
CA VAL A 342 -62.86 23.55 -6.28
C VAL A 342 -63.75 22.56 -7.02
N ASP A 343 -63.26 21.34 -7.25
CA ASP A 343 -64.04 20.29 -7.91
C ASP A 343 -65.20 19.81 -7.01
N ALA A 344 -65.02 19.75 -5.70
CA ALA A 344 -66.11 19.49 -4.75
C ALA A 344 -67.21 20.58 -4.81
N ILE A 345 -66.84 21.86 -4.87
CA ILE A 345 -67.79 22.97 -5.03
C ILE A 345 -68.53 22.87 -6.37
N ARG A 346 -67.82 22.55 -7.46
CA ARG A 346 -68.42 22.36 -8.79
C ARG A 346 -69.44 21.24 -8.78
N ASN A 347 -69.09 20.09 -8.19
CA ASN A 347 -69.98 18.95 -8.08
C ASN A 347 -71.25 19.31 -7.29
N GLU A 348 -71.12 19.99 -6.16
CA GLU A 348 -72.29 20.41 -5.36
C GLU A 348 -73.14 21.46 -6.10
N ALA A 349 -72.50 22.37 -6.86
CA ALA A 349 -73.20 23.32 -7.71
C ALA A 349 -73.98 22.64 -8.86
N ASP A 350 -73.42 21.58 -9.45
CA ASP A 350 -74.10 20.77 -10.46
C ASP A 350 -75.23 19.93 -9.85
N GLU A 351 -75.06 19.39 -8.64
CA GLU A 351 -76.13 18.73 -7.88
C GLU A 351 -77.26 19.71 -7.52
N LEU A 352 -76.94 20.94 -7.14
CA LEU A 352 -77.93 21.99 -6.93
C LEU A 352 -78.69 22.31 -8.23
N ARG A 353 -77.99 22.47 -9.35
CA ARG A 353 -78.63 22.66 -10.68
C ARG A 353 -79.55 21.49 -11.04
N ALA A 354 -79.10 20.25 -10.80
CA ALA A 354 -79.89 19.05 -11.04
C ALA A 354 -81.12 19.01 -10.13
N THR A 355 -80.97 19.34 -8.85
CA THR A 355 -82.07 19.43 -7.87
C THR A 355 -83.13 20.43 -8.34
N VAL A 356 -82.72 21.64 -8.71
CA VAL A 356 -83.61 22.68 -9.26
C VAL A 356 -84.28 22.21 -10.55
N SER A 357 -83.55 21.55 -11.45
CA SER A 357 -84.10 21.01 -12.69
C SER A 357 -85.14 19.91 -12.44
N ASN A 358 -84.86 19.00 -11.51
CA ASN A 358 -85.77 17.93 -11.11
C ASN A 358 -87.05 18.50 -10.48
N TYR A 359 -86.93 19.51 -9.61
CA TYR A 359 -88.10 20.19 -9.06
C TYR A 359 -88.90 20.93 -10.14
N LYS A 360 -88.25 21.60 -11.10
CA LYS A 360 -88.95 22.19 -12.26
C LYS A 360 -89.74 21.14 -13.06
N ALA A 361 -89.16 19.96 -13.29
CA ALA A 361 -89.84 18.86 -13.98
C ALA A 361 -91.00 18.29 -13.15
N TYR A 362 -90.79 18.10 -11.84
CA TYR A 362 -91.81 17.65 -10.89
C TYR A 362 -93.01 18.59 -10.87
N TYR A 363 -92.79 19.89 -10.70
CA TYR A 363 -93.89 20.87 -10.67
C TYR A 363 -94.63 20.94 -12.01
N ARG A 364 -93.93 20.84 -13.16
CA ARG A 364 -94.60 20.73 -14.47
C ARG A 364 -95.52 19.52 -14.56
N ALA A 365 -95.02 18.33 -14.23
CA ALA A 365 -95.82 17.11 -14.27
C ALA A 365 -97.00 17.17 -13.28
N LYS A 366 -96.79 17.77 -12.10
CA LYS A 366 -97.84 17.97 -11.09
C LYS A 366 -98.92 18.94 -11.59
N ASN A 367 -98.50 20.07 -12.18
CA ASN A 367 -99.39 21.04 -12.82
C ASN A 367 -100.30 20.37 -13.86
N ASP A 368 -99.71 19.60 -14.78
CA ASP A 368 -100.44 18.88 -15.84
C ASP A 368 -101.45 17.87 -15.25
N GLY A 369 -101.06 17.17 -14.18
CA GLY A 369 -101.94 16.22 -13.48
C GLY A 369 -103.15 16.91 -12.83
N ILE A 370 -102.93 18.06 -12.18
CA ILE A 370 -103.99 18.84 -11.53
C ILE A 370 -104.96 19.40 -12.57
N GLU A 371 -104.43 19.93 -13.68
CA GLU A 371 -105.24 20.44 -14.79
C GLU A 371 -106.22 19.35 -15.30
N ASN A 372 -105.70 18.16 -15.59
CA ASN A 372 -106.51 17.04 -16.08
C ASN A 372 -107.61 16.62 -15.09
N GLU A 373 -107.29 16.54 -13.80
CA GLU A 373 -108.25 16.16 -12.76
C GLU A 373 -109.35 17.22 -12.57
N ILE A 374 -108.98 18.51 -12.62
CA ILE A 374 -109.94 19.63 -12.58
C ILE A 374 -110.88 19.58 -13.78
N TYR A 375 -110.37 19.38 -15.00
CA TYR A 375 -111.20 19.25 -16.20
C TYR A 375 -112.16 18.07 -16.11
N SER A 376 -111.69 16.89 -15.67
CA SER A 376 -112.55 15.71 -15.51
C SER A 376 -113.71 15.98 -14.54
N ARG A 377 -113.42 16.61 -13.39
CA ARG A 377 -114.44 16.95 -12.39
C ARG A 377 -115.43 17.98 -12.91
N LEU A 378 -114.96 18.97 -13.68
CA LEU A 378 -115.84 19.99 -14.27
C LEU A 378 -116.72 19.45 -15.38
N ASP A 379 -116.22 18.53 -16.21
CA ASP A 379 -117.02 17.83 -17.21
C ASP A 379 -118.12 17.00 -16.55
N ASP A 380 -117.82 16.32 -15.43
CA ASP A 380 -118.79 15.59 -14.64
C ASP A 380 -119.86 16.49 -14.00
N ILE A 381 -119.48 17.71 -13.58
CA ILE A 381 -120.41 18.73 -13.06
C ILE A 381 -121.28 19.27 -14.20
N ARG A 382 -120.67 19.62 -15.34
CA ARG A 382 -121.35 20.13 -16.53
C ARG A 382 -122.38 19.13 -17.07
N SER A 383 -122.04 17.85 -17.12
CA SER A 383 -122.98 16.80 -17.54
C SER A 383 -124.22 16.71 -16.64
N ASP A 384 -124.09 17.00 -15.34
CA ASP A 384 -125.23 17.04 -14.42
C ASP A 384 -126.12 18.26 -14.69
N PHE A 385 -125.51 19.41 -15.00
CA PHE A 385 -126.20 20.67 -15.32
C PHE A 385 -126.92 20.64 -16.67
N ASP A 386 -126.26 20.19 -17.75
CA ASP A 386 -126.85 20.10 -19.10
C ASP A 386 -128.09 19.21 -19.13
N ALA A 387 -128.19 18.27 -18.18
CA ALA A 387 -129.30 17.34 -18.08
C ALA A 387 -130.49 17.88 -17.27
N ILE A 388 -130.44 19.12 -16.77
CA ILE A 388 -131.53 19.77 -16.03
C ILE A 388 -132.50 20.46 -17.02
N GLU A 389 -133.69 19.88 -17.26
CA GLU A 389 -134.79 20.56 -17.95
C GLU A 389 -135.79 21.15 -16.93
N ILE A 390 -135.77 22.48 -16.72
CA ILE A 390 -136.72 23.18 -15.85
C ILE A 390 -137.59 24.15 -16.65
N ASP A 391 -138.90 24.15 -16.38
CA ASP A 391 -139.87 25.10 -16.94
C ASP A 391 -139.67 26.48 -16.30
N THR A 392 -139.48 27.50 -17.14
CA THR A 392 -139.04 28.88 -16.87
C THR A 392 -139.82 29.71 -15.83
N LYS A 393 -140.74 29.11 -15.06
CA LYS A 393 -141.58 29.82 -14.07
C LYS A 393 -141.08 29.82 -12.63
N VAL A 394 -139.99 29.12 -12.31
CA VAL A 394 -139.42 29.06 -10.94
C VAL A 394 -138.36 30.15 -10.70
N TYR A 395 -137.86 30.83 -11.75
CA TYR A 395 -136.76 31.81 -11.66
C TYR A 395 -137.12 33.20 -11.08
N THR A 396 -138.37 33.47 -10.68
CA THR A 396 -138.77 34.83 -10.26
C THR A 396 -138.91 35.05 -8.75
N SER A 397 -138.45 34.15 -7.89
CA SER A 397 -138.34 34.45 -6.45
C SER A 397 -136.93 34.94 -6.09
N LYS A 398 -136.77 36.28 -6.10
CA LYS A 398 -135.84 37.20 -5.40
C LYS A 398 -134.68 36.70 -4.49
N SER A 399 -134.03 35.57 -4.75
CA SER A 399 -132.89 35.10 -3.92
C SER A 399 -131.77 34.36 -4.68
N VAL A 400 -131.65 34.52 -5.99
CA VAL A 400 -130.51 34.01 -6.77
C VAL A 400 -130.06 35.14 -7.69
N ASN A 401 -128.84 35.66 -7.51
CA ASN A 401 -128.36 36.86 -8.23
C ASN A 401 -127.66 36.54 -9.56
N GLU A 402 -127.24 35.30 -9.82
CA GLU A 402 -126.58 34.87 -11.06
C GLU A 402 -127.03 33.44 -11.43
N ASP A 403 -127.12 33.10 -12.72
CA ASP A 403 -127.51 31.76 -13.18
C ASP A 403 -126.38 30.76 -12.84
N PRO A 404 -126.63 29.67 -12.09
CA PRO A 404 -125.59 28.68 -11.77
C PRO A 404 -124.89 28.08 -13.01
N ALA A 405 -125.58 28.04 -14.16
CA ALA A 405 -125.00 27.61 -15.42
C ALA A 405 -124.01 28.64 -15.99
N GLU A 406 -124.23 29.94 -15.77
CA GLU A 406 -123.39 31.05 -16.22
C GLU A 406 -122.10 31.13 -15.37
N LEU A 407 -122.20 30.98 -14.05
CA LEU A 407 -121.04 30.87 -13.14
C LEU A 407 -120.15 29.64 -13.41
N LEU A 408 -120.74 28.50 -13.83
CA LEU A 408 -119.99 27.30 -14.22
C LEU A 408 -119.22 27.52 -15.53
N LEU A 409 -119.84 28.22 -16.49
CA LEU A 409 -119.24 28.63 -17.75
C LEU A 409 -118.06 29.59 -17.53
N GLU A 410 -118.22 30.57 -16.64
CA GLU A 410 -117.12 31.46 -16.25
C GLU A 410 -115.97 30.72 -15.57
N THR A 411 -116.26 29.69 -14.76
CA THR A 411 -115.25 28.85 -14.10
C THR A 411 -114.47 28.01 -15.12
N LEU A 412 -115.14 27.47 -16.15
CA LEU A 412 -114.51 26.81 -17.29
C LEU A 412 -113.67 27.78 -18.14
N GLU A 413 -114.13 29.01 -18.36
CA GLU A 413 -113.36 30.06 -19.04
C GLU A 413 -112.12 30.48 -18.25
N LEU A 414 -112.17 30.50 -16.92
CA LEU A 414 -111.01 30.80 -16.08
C LEU A 414 -109.91 29.74 -16.26
N ILE A 415 -110.28 28.47 -16.29
CA ILE A 415 -109.35 27.35 -16.50
C ILE A 415 -108.83 27.32 -17.94
N GLY A 416 -109.69 27.60 -18.91
CA GLY A 416 -109.27 27.80 -20.31
C GLY A 416 -108.24 28.93 -20.48
N ARG A 417 -108.39 30.03 -19.72
CA ARG A 417 -107.42 31.13 -19.69
C ARG A 417 -106.09 30.74 -19.04
N VAL A 418 -106.14 30.02 -17.93
CA VAL A 418 -104.96 29.46 -17.23
C VAL A 418 -104.17 28.54 -18.16
N LYS A 419 -104.85 27.69 -18.93
CA LYS A 419 -104.22 26.80 -19.93
C LYS A 419 -103.57 27.58 -21.07
N GLN A 420 -104.27 28.54 -21.68
CA GLN A 420 -103.71 29.36 -22.77
C GLN A 420 -102.47 30.14 -22.32
N ALA A 421 -102.44 30.63 -21.07
CA ALA A 421 -101.28 31.30 -20.52
C ALA A 421 -100.09 30.34 -20.32
N ALA A 422 -100.34 29.12 -19.84
CA ALA A 422 -99.31 28.09 -19.66
C ALA A 422 -98.70 27.60 -21.00
N GLU A 423 -99.55 27.34 -22.01
CA GLU A 423 -99.12 26.95 -23.37
C GLU A 423 -98.33 28.05 -24.09
N ALA A 424 -98.57 29.33 -23.75
CA ALA A 424 -97.80 30.48 -24.24
C ALA A 424 -96.48 30.71 -23.49
N GLY A 425 -96.13 29.85 -22.52
CA GLY A 425 -94.92 29.98 -21.70
C GLY A 425 -94.98 31.14 -20.69
N VAL A 426 -96.16 31.71 -20.45
CA VAL A 426 -96.37 32.72 -19.40
C VAL A 426 -96.37 31.99 -18.05
N PRO A 427 -95.61 32.46 -17.04
CA PRO A 427 -95.69 31.89 -15.71
C PRO A 427 -97.12 32.04 -15.17
N VAL A 428 -97.79 30.92 -14.95
CA VAL A 428 -99.14 30.90 -14.38
C VAL A 428 -99.05 30.47 -12.93
N ASP A 429 -99.57 31.29 -12.02
CA ASP A 429 -99.71 30.89 -10.63
C ASP A 429 -100.89 29.92 -10.51
N ILE A 430 -100.59 28.63 -10.67
CA ILE A 430 -101.58 27.56 -10.58
C ILE A 430 -102.18 27.48 -9.18
N LYS A 431 -101.44 27.89 -8.13
CA LYS A 431 -101.97 27.94 -6.77
C LYS A 431 -103.03 29.04 -6.64
N GLU A 432 -102.78 30.20 -7.23
CA GLU A 432 -103.76 31.29 -7.32
C GLU A 432 -104.99 30.87 -8.15
N ALA A 433 -104.77 30.24 -9.31
CA ALA A 433 -105.84 29.74 -10.16
C ALA A 433 -106.70 28.65 -9.47
N VAL A 434 -106.07 27.66 -8.84
CA VAL A 434 -106.73 26.59 -8.08
C VAL A 434 -107.49 27.15 -6.87
N SER A 435 -106.94 28.18 -6.21
CA SER A 435 -107.62 28.89 -5.13
C SER A 435 -108.86 29.65 -5.62
N GLU A 436 -108.79 30.27 -6.80
CA GLU A 436 -109.94 30.96 -7.40
C GLU A 436 -111.03 29.96 -7.81
N ILE A 437 -110.65 28.80 -8.36
CA ILE A 437 -111.58 27.70 -8.70
C ILE A 437 -112.30 27.18 -7.46
N ALA A 438 -111.58 26.96 -6.35
CA ALA A 438 -112.19 26.53 -5.08
C ALA A 438 -113.20 27.56 -4.55
N SER A 439 -112.81 28.84 -4.55
CA SER A 439 -113.66 29.96 -4.08
C SER A 439 -114.92 30.13 -4.93
N ARG A 440 -114.80 30.00 -6.26
CA ARG A 440 -115.95 30.03 -7.17
C ARG A 440 -116.83 28.79 -6.99
N GLY A 441 -116.23 27.62 -6.85
CA GLY A 441 -116.94 26.37 -6.54
C GLY A 441 -117.79 26.49 -5.27
N ASP A 442 -117.23 27.02 -4.18
CA ASP A 442 -117.97 27.24 -2.94
C ASP A 442 -119.20 28.13 -3.11
N LYS A 443 -119.08 29.22 -3.91
CA LYS A 443 -120.20 30.12 -4.22
C LYS A 443 -121.29 29.40 -5.02
N VAL A 444 -120.91 28.66 -6.06
CA VAL A 444 -121.86 27.90 -6.88
C VAL A 444 -122.56 26.83 -6.05
N ALA A 445 -121.84 26.12 -5.17
CA ALA A 445 -122.45 25.16 -4.25
C ALA A 445 -123.48 25.82 -3.31
N ALA A 446 -123.16 27.00 -2.76
CA ALA A 446 -124.06 27.77 -1.90
C ALA A 446 -125.32 28.30 -2.64
N ASP A 447 -125.15 28.69 -3.91
CA ASP A 447 -126.25 29.11 -4.78
C ASP A 447 -127.16 27.92 -5.13
N ILE A 448 -126.58 26.76 -5.47
CA ILE A 448 -127.33 25.51 -5.67
C ILE A 448 -128.08 25.12 -4.39
N ASP A 449 -127.46 25.21 -3.21
CA ASP A 449 -128.12 24.93 -1.93
C ASP A 449 -129.34 25.84 -1.71
N SER A 450 -129.19 27.13 -2.01
CA SER A 450 -130.29 28.10 -1.95
C SER A 450 -131.43 27.73 -2.91
N LEU A 451 -131.09 27.26 -4.11
CA LEU A 451 -132.03 26.78 -5.12
C LEU A 451 -132.75 25.49 -4.71
N ILE A 452 -132.01 24.51 -4.18
CA ILE A 452 -132.54 23.24 -3.65
C ILE A 452 -133.52 23.51 -2.49
N ASN A 453 -133.19 24.46 -1.62
CA ASN A 453 -134.02 24.89 -0.50
C ASN A 453 -135.29 25.61 -0.98
N ALA A 454 -135.18 26.50 -1.97
CA ALA A 454 -136.33 27.14 -2.63
C ALA A 454 -137.29 26.07 -3.21
N ILE A 455 -136.77 25.14 -4.03
CA ILE A 455 -137.53 24.00 -4.59
C ILE A 455 -138.20 23.15 -3.49
N GLY A 456 -137.55 22.99 -2.33
CA GLY A 456 -138.08 22.26 -1.19
C GLY A 456 -139.21 22.94 -0.42
N SER A 457 -139.29 24.28 -0.46
CA SER A 457 -140.21 25.10 0.35
C SER A 457 -141.55 25.39 -0.31
N GLU A 458 -141.66 25.28 -1.64
CA GLU A 458 -142.87 25.67 -2.38
C GLU A 458 -143.97 24.59 -2.46
N LYS A 459 -143.68 23.29 -2.25
CA LYS A 459 -144.69 22.20 -2.36
C LYS A 459 -144.47 21.01 -1.42
N LYS A 460 -145.53 20.56 -0.73
CA LYS A 460 -145.56 19.31 0.09
C LYS A 460 -145.48 17.99 -0.72
N GLN A 461 -145.66 18.03 -2.04
CA GLN A 461 -145.32 16.92 -2.96
C GLN A 461 -144.72 17.48 -4.27
N LEU A 462 -143.48 17.10 -4.58
CA LEU A 462 -142.77 17.44 -5.81
C LEU A 462 -143.19 16.51 -6.96
N ASP A 463 -143.37 17.06 -8.17
CA ASP A 463 -143.59 16.23 -9.36
C ASP A 463 -142.31 15.49 -9.80
N LYS A 464 -142.46 14.48 -10.66
CA LYS A 464 -141.37 13.57 -11.06
C LYS A 464 -140.23 14.27 -11.82
N LYS A 465 -140.52 15.38 -12.51
CA LYS A 465 -139.52 16.15 -13.29
C LYS A 465 -138.71 17.05 -12.35
N THR A 466 -139.40 17.74 -11.44
CA THR A 466 -138.80 18.62 -10.42
C THR A 466 -137.98 17.82 -9.39
N LYS A 467 -138.40 16.61 -9.02
CA LYS A 467 -137.60 15.71 -8.15
C LYS A 467 -136.28 15.29 -8.81
N ARG A 468 -136.30 14.93 -10.10
CA ARG A 468 -135.09 14.59 -10.86
C ARG A 468 -134.14 15.78 -11.00
N ALA A 469 -134.67 16.98 -11.19
CA ALA A 469 -133.87 18.20 -11.21
C ALA A 469 -133.21 18.46 -9.83
N LYS A 470 -133.95 18.28 -8.73
CA LYS A 470 -133.41 18.40 -7.36
C LYS A 470 -132.33 17.36 -7.05
N ASP A 471 -132.53 16.10 -7.43
CA ASP A 471 -131.53 15.02 -7.24
C ASP A 471 -130.25 15.29 -8.06
N ARG A 472 -130.39 15.88 -9.25
CA ARG A 472 -129.25 16.31 -10.08
C ARG A 472 -128.54 17.55 -9.54
N LEU A 473 -129.27 18.52 -9.00
CA LEU A 473 -128.68 19.66 -8.30
C LEU A 473 -127.92 19.21 -7.04
N ASN A 474 -128.44 18.26 -6.28
CA ASN A 474 -127.71 17.65 -5.16
C ASN A 474 -126.41 16.98 -5.64
N SER A 475 -126.48 16.18 -6.71
CA SER A 475 -125.31 15.54 -7.33
C SER A 475 -124.27 16.57 -7.80
N ALA A 476 -124.70 17.63 -8.48
CA ALA A 476 -123.83 18.70 -8.95
C ALA A 476 -123.15 19.44 -7.78
N ARG A 477 -123.90 19.79 -6.74
CA ARG A 477 -123.36 20.41 -5.53
C ARG A 477 -122.32 19.53 -4.84
N ASP A 478 -122.61 18.24 -4.66
CA ASP A 478 -121.69 17.31 -3.99
C ASP A 478 -120.39 17.14 -4.81
N LYS A 479 -120.50 17.11 -6.15
CA LYS A 479 -119.33 17.12 -7.06
C LYS A 479 -118.54 18.43 -7.01
N ILE A 480 -119.23 19.59 -6.92
CA ILE A 480 -118.59 20.90 -6.76
C ILE A 480 -117.85 20.99 -5.42
N ASN A 481 -118.46 20.54 -4.32
CA ASN A 481 -117.79 20.47 -3.03
C ASN A 481 -116.56 19.56 -3.09
N SER A 482 -116.65 18.42 -3.78
CA SER A 482 -115.51 17.53 -4.01
C SER A 482 -114.38 18.19 -4.84
N LEU A 483 -114.73 19.04 -5.82
CA LEU A 483 -113.76 19.85 -6.56
C LEU A 483 -113.11 20.91 -5.65
N SER A 484 -113.89 21.66 -4.86
CA SER A 484 -113.36 22.64 -3.89
C SER A 484 -112.41 21.99 -2.88
N ASP A 485 -112.76 20.81 -2.35
CA ASP A 485 -111.92 20.08 -1.40
C ASP A 485 -110.64 19.54 -2.05
N TYR A 486 -110.72 19.03 -3.29
CA TYR A 486 -109.54 18.64 -4.07
C TYR A 486 -108.59 19.84 -4.30
N CYS A 487 -109.14 21.00 -4.68
CA CYS A 487 -108.36 22.22 -4.88
C CYS A 487 -107.68 22.69 -3.59
N ARG A 488 -108.37 22.66 -2.45
CA ARG A 488 -107.78 23.01 -1.14
C ARG A 488 -106.67 22.04 -0.72
N SER A 489 -106.90 20.73 -0.85
CA SER A 489 -105.87 19.71 -0.58
C SER A 489 -104.64 19.93 -1.46
N THR A 490 -104.85 20.22 -2.75
CA THR A 490 -103.78 20.50 -3.70
C THR A 490 -102.96 21.74 -3.30
N ILE A 491 -103.59 22.80 -2.82
CA ILE A 491 -102.91 24.01 -2.31
C ILE A 491 -102.02 23.68 -1.11
N ASP A 492 -102.50 22.86 -0.18
CA ASP A 492 -101.73 22.47 0.99
C ASP A 492 -100.56 21.54 0.61
N ASP A 493 -100.74 20.66 -0.38
CA ASP A 493 -99.67 19.87 -0.95
C ASP A 493 -98.60 20.74 -1.65
N TYR A 494 -98.98 21.83 -2.35
CA TYR A 494 -98.01 22.80 -2.89
C TYR A 494 -97.20 23.46 -1.79
N LYS A 495 -97.83 23.91 -0.72
CA LYS A 495 -97.12 24.55 0.40
C LYS A 495 -96.14 23.59 1.06
N ALA A 496 -96.50 22.31 1.18
CA ALA A 496 -95.61 21.28 1.72
C ALA A 496 -94.41 21.02 0.78
N ASP A 497 -94.67 20.89 -0.53
CA ASP A 497 -93.62 20.70 -1.53
C ASP A 497 -92.71 21.92 -1.67
N GLU A 498 -93.24 23.14 -1.60
CA GLU A 498 -92.47 24.40 -1.64
C GLU A 498 -91.48 24.46 -0.47
N ARG A 499 -91.93 24.07 0.73
CA ARG A 499 -91.06 23.97 1.91
C ARG A 499 -89.97 22.94 1.70
N LYS A 500 -90.33 21.73 1.26
CA LYS A 500 -89.35 20.67 0.99
C LYS A 500 -88.34 21.06 -0.08
N THR A 501 -88.80 21.71 -1.15
CA THR A 501 -87.94 22.25 -2.22
C THR A 501 -86.98 23.30 -1.67
N SER A 502 -87.48 24.21 -0.84
CA SER A 502 -86.68 25.24 -0.19
C SER A 502 -85.64 24.62 0.75
N ASP A 503 -86.04 23.62 1.55
CA ASP A 503 -85.15 22.92 2.49
C ASP A 503 -84.05 22.16 1.74
N ASP A 504 -84.39 21.45 0.66
CA ASP A 504 -83.41 20.74 -0.17
C ASP A 504 -82.45 21.71 -0.88
N ILE A 505 -82.95 22.81 -1.44
CA ILE A 505 -82.12 23.85 -2.06
C ILE A 505 -81.20 24.50 -1.01
N GLN A 506 -81.71 24.81 0.17
CA GLN A 506 -80.93 25.42 1.24
C GLN A 506 -79.85 24.45 1.75
N ALA A 507 -80.17 23.18 1.94
CA ALA A 507 -79.18 22.17 2.33
C ALA A 507 -78.03 22.04 1.32
N ARG A 508 -78.31 22.22 0.02
CA ARG A 508 -77.27 22.28 -1.03
C ARG A 508 -76.43 23.55 -0.95
N ILE A 509 -77.05 24.70 -0.71
CA ILE A 509 -76.34 25.98 -0.54
C ILE A 509 -75.44 25.95 0.71
N ASP A 510 -75.91 25.35 1.80
CA ASP A 510 -75.15 25.21 3.04
C ASP A 510 -73.90 24.34 2.82
N LYS A 511 -74.03 23.24 2.08
CA LYS A 511 -72.89 22.41 1.66
C LYS A 511 -71.91 23.17 0.79
N ILE A 512 -72.38 23.97 -0.18
CA ILE A 512 -71.48 24.82 -1.00
C ILE A 512 -70.72 25.81 -0.10
N SER A 513 -71.40 26.40 0.88
CA SER A 513 -70.79 27.34 1.82
C SER A 513 -69.74 26.67 2.69
N GLU A 514 -70.03 25.49 3.25
CA GLU A 514 -69.06 24.67 4.01
C GLU A 514 -67.83 24.32 3.17
N ARG A 515 -68.03 23.92 1.90
CA ARG A 515 -66.92 23.63 0.97
C ARG A 515 -66.09 24.87 0.65
N SER A 516 -66.73 26.03 0.54
CA SER A 516 -66.05 27.32 0.32
C SER A 516 -65.22 27.74 1.54
N ASP A 517 -65.71 27.48 2.75
CA ASP A 517 -64.95 27.74 3.98
C ASP A 517 -63.72 26.83 4.09
N ASN A 518 -63.89 25.54 3.74
CA ASN A 518 -62.78 24.59 3.69
C ASN A 518 -61.72 25.00 2.65
N LEU A 519 -62.14 25.41 1.45
CA LEU A 519 -61.24 25.96 0.43
C LEU A 519 -60.44 27.15 0.98
N ASN A 520 -61.11 28.08 1.66
CA ASN A 520 -60.47 29.27 2.23
C ASN A 520 -59.46 28.91 3.34
N ALA A 521 -59.77 27.92 4.17
CA ALA A 521 -58.84 27.39 5.18
C ALA A 521 -57.62 26.74 4.50
N SER A 522 -57.83 25.87 3.50
CA SER A 522 -56.74 25.23 2.74
C SER A 522 -55.82 26.24 2.06
N VAL A 523 -56.37 27.30 1.47
CA VAL A 523 -55.57 28.38 0.87
C VAL A 523 -54.71 29.09 1.92
N LYS A 524 -55.27 29.39 3.09
CA LYS A 524 -54.55 30.06 4.18
C LYS A 524 -53.45 29.18 4.77
N ASP A 525 -53.72 27.90 4.97
CA ASP A 525 -52.74 26.96 5.50
C ASP A 525 -51.60 26.73 4.50
N SER A 526 -51.92 26.62 3.22
CA SER A 526 -50.93 26.53 2.13
C SER A 526 -50.02 27.75 2.06
N ASP A 527 -50.60 28.95 2.14
CA ASP A 527 -49.85 30.21 2.16
C ASP A 527 -48.92 30.30 3.38
N LYS A 528 -49.35 29.85 4.57
CA LYS A 528 -48.48 29.78 5.74
C LYS A 528 -47.30 28.83 5.52
N ILE A 529 -47.55 27.60 5.06
CA ILE A 529 -46.50 26.58 4.84
C ILE A 529 -45.47 27.07 3.81
N ILE A 530 -45.94 27.67 2.72
CA ILE A 530 -45.07 28.24 1.67
C ILE A 530 -44.18 29.35 2.25
N ARG A 531 -44.74 30.24 3.07
CA ARG A 531 -43.96 31.32 3.72
C ARG A 531 -42.92 30.77 4.70
N ASP A 532 -43.29 29.82 5.55
CA ASP A 532 -42.38 29.19 6.51
C ASP A 532 -41.18 28.56 5.75
N ARG A 533 -41.42 27.89 4.61
CA ARG A 533 -40.35 27.33 3.75
C ARG A 533 -39.49 28.37 3.06
N LEU A 534 -40.08 29.50 2.62
CA LEU A 534 -39.32 30.61 2.06
C LEU A 534 -38.44 31.29 3.10
N ASP A 535 -38.89 31.34 4.36
CA ASP A 535 -38.08 31.82 5.48
C ASP A 535 -36.90 30.89 5.75
N ASP A 536 -37.11 29.56 5.79
CA ASP A 536 -36.04 28.54 5.90
C ASP A 536 -35.00 28.71 4.79
N ILE A 537 -35.44 28.85 3.53
CA ILE A 537 -34.57 29.09 2.37
C ILE A 537 -33.78 30.40 2.53
N THR A 538 -34.42 31.45 3.03
CA THR A 538 -33.77 32.75 3.21
C THR A 538 -32.69 32.69 4.30
N GLU A 539 -32.95 31.97 5.39
CA GLU A 539 -31.95 31.72 6.44
C GLU A 539 -30.75 30.94 5.90
N GLN A 540 -31.01 29.88 5.12
CA GLN A 540 -29.95 29.09 4.50
C GLN A 540 -29.08 29.92 3.55
N ILE A 541 -29.69 30.79 2.73
CA ILE A 541 -28.92 31.70 1.84
C ILE A 541 -28.01 32.64 2.62
N ARG A 542 -28.43 33.13 3.80
CA ARG A 542 -27.58 33.97 4.66
C ARG A 542 -26.40 33.20 5.23
N LYS A 543 -26.65 31.95 5.64
CA LYS A 543 -25.61 31.04 6.15
C LYS A 543 -24.54 30.81 5.09
N ILE A 544 -24.95 30.41 3.88
CA ILE A 544 -24.08 30.23 2.71
C ILE A 544 -23.24 31.49 2.45
N SER A 545 -23.86 32.67 2.47
CA SER A 545 -23.14 33.93 2.26
C SER A 545 -22.06 34.16 3.31
N THR A 546 -22.34 33.83 4.57
CA THR A 546 -21.41 34.02 5.69
C THR A 546 -20.25 33.04 5.58
N THR A 547 -20.55 31.77 5.36
CA THR A 547 -19.55 30.70 5.19
C THR A 547 -18.66 30.94 3.97
N THR A 548 -19.22 31.47 2.88
CA THR A 548 -18.44 31.85 1.69
C THR A 548 -17.50 33.01 1.97
N GLU A 549 -17.92 34.01 2.75
CA GLU A 549 -17.05 35.12 3.16
C GLU A 549 -15.88 34.62 4.03
N GLU A 550 -16.17 33.74 5.00
CA GLU A 550 -15.15 33.09 5.83
C GLU A 550 -14.12 32.32 4.98
N GLY A 551 -14.59 31.54 4.00
CA GLY A 551 -13.67 30.79 3.14
C GLY A 551 -12.84 31.64 2.20
N ILE A 552 -13.34 32.80 1.75
CA ILE A 552 -12.54 33.77 1.00
C ILE A 552 -11.42 34.34 1.88
N ASP A 553 -11.66 34.57 3.17
CA ASP A 553 -10.66 35.11 4.07
C ASP A 553 -9.61 34.05 4.45
N GLU A 554 -10.02 32.80 4.71
CA GLU A 554 -9.11 31.65 4.87
C GLU A 554 -8.20 31.47 3.65
N ALA A 555 -8.75 31.57 2.43
CA ALA A 555 -7.98 31.49 1.19
C ALA A 555 -6.91 32.59 1.08
N LYS A 556 -7.21 33.81 1.55
CA LYS A 556 -6.27 34.94 1.52
C LYS A 556 -5.14 34.75 2.54
N GLU A 557 -5.47 34.25 3.73
CA GLU A 557 -4.49 33.94 4.78
C GLU A 557 -3.50 32.89 4.27
N ARG A 558 -3.99 31.78 3.72
CA ARG A 558 -3.14 30.72 3.18
C ARG A 558 -2.26 31.17 2.01
N LEU A 559 -2.78 32.05 1.15
CA LEU A 559 -1.98 32.66 0.08
C LEU A 559 -0.88 33.59 0.65
N GLY A 560 -1.07 34.12 1.85
CA GLY A 560 -0.06 34.81 2.63
C GLY A 560 1.07 33.87 3.04
N ASP A 561 0.73 32.80 3.76
CA ASP A 561 1.67 31.79 4.27
C ASP A 561 2.50 31.16 3.14
N LEU A 562 1.85 30.72 2.07
CA LEU A 562 2.54 30.07 0.94
C LEU A 562 3.58 31.01 0.29
N LYS A 563 3.36 32.33 0.30
CA LYS A 563 4.35 33.30 -0.20
C LYS A 563 5.54 33.48 0.73
N GLU A 564 5.40 33.15 2.00
CA GLU A 564 6.48 33.14 2.99
C GLU A 564 7.27 31.83 2.86
N ASP A 565 6.60 30.67 2.87
CA ASP A 565 7.20 29.33 2.71
C ASP A 565 8.05 29.22 1.43
N ILE A 566 7.54 29.73 0.30
CA ILE A 566 8.27 29.74 -0.98
C ILE A 566 9.57 30.57 -0.91
N LYS A 567 9.62 31.62 -0.06
CA LYS A 567 10.84 32.43 0.11
C LYS A 567 11.89 31.69 0.94
N GLU A 568 11.44 30.93 1.94
CA GLU A 568 12.32 30.19 2.86
C GLU A 568 12.75 28.82 2.31
N ARG A 569 12.09 28.33 1.24
CA ARG A 569 12.34 27.03 0.59
C ARG A 569 12.01 25.82 1.47
N GLU A 570 11.30 26.01 2.58
CA GLU A 570 10.79 24.96 3.45
C GLU A 570 9.28 24.83 3.22
N ILE A 571 8.91 24.05 2.21
CA ILE A 571 7.50 23.85 1.81
C ILE A 571 6.87 22.67 2.58
N TYR A 572 7.68 21.79 3.17
CA TYR A 572 7.23 20.58 3.88
C TYR A 572 7.75 20.59 5.31
N ASP A 573 6.84 20.30 6.25
CA ASP A 573 7.19 20.03 7.63
C ASP A 573 7.76 18.61 7.76
N ASP A 574 8.97 18.47 8.30
CA ASP A 574 9.56 17.16 8.59
C ASP A 574 9.00 16.60 9.91
N ILE A 575 8.13 15.59 9.81
CA ILE A 575 7.45 14.96 10.94
C ILE A 575 8.13 13.66 11.41
N SER A 576 9.38 13.44 11.02
CA SER A 576 10.08 12.16 11.25
C SER A 576 10.31 11.88 12.73
N VAL A 577 10.58 12.91 13.55
CA VAL A 577 10.77 12.75 14.99
C VAL A 577 9.45 12.43 15.69
N GLU A 578 8.34 13.04 15.27
CA GLU A 578 7.00 12.76 15.77
C GLU A 578 6.59 11.31 15.50
N ASN A 579 6.94 10.81 14.31
CA ASN A 579 6.60 9.45 13.86
C ASN A 579 7.39 8.36 14.61
N VAL A 580 8.59 8.67 15.11
CA VAL A 580 9.37 7.75 15.95
C VAL A 580 8.61 7.31 17.21
N SER A 581 7.87 8.22 17.84
CA SER A 581 7.17 8.00 19.12
C SER A 581 5.87 7.20 19.02
N ILE A 582 5.36 6.97 17.81
CA ILE A 582 4.09 6.29 17.59
C ILE A 582 4.36 4.80 17.33
N ASN A 583 3.59 3.90 17.95
CA ASN A 583 3.63 2.44 17.65
C ASN A 583 3.01 2.11 16.27
N ASN A 584 3.05 3.05 15.33
CA ASN A 584 2.48 2.90 14.00
C ASN A 584 3.61 2.90 12.98
N VAL A 585 3.53 2.00 11.99
CA VAL A 585 4.52 1.87 10.93
C VAL A 585 3.94 2.53 9.68
N GLY A 586 4.66 3.47 9.09
CA GLY A 586 4.20 4.37 8.03
C GLY A 586 4.93 4.20 6.70
N MET A 587 4.50 4.95 5.68
CA MET A 587 5.28 5.10 4.43
C MET A 587 6.50 5.99 4.70
N GLY A 588 7.57 5.80 3.92
CA GLY A 588 8.85 6.47 4.16
C GLY A 588 9.67 5.83 5.28
N GLU A 589 9.40 4.57 5.62
CA GLU A 589 10.05 3.90 6.74
C GLU A 589 10.78 2.60 6.36
N VAL A 590 11.90 2.37 7.05
CA VAL A 590 12.55 1.06 7.14
C VAL A 590 12.50 0.62 8.59
N ASP A 591 11.67 -0.38 8.87
CA ASP A 591 11.32 -0.79 10.22
C ASP A 591 11.64 -2.26 10.47
N SER A 592 12.11 -2.58 11.68
CA SER A 592 12.30 -3.94 12.19
C SER A 592 13.13 -4.86 11.27
N SER A 593 14.03 -4.30 10.46
CA SER A 593 14.73 -5.02 9.40
C SER A 593 16.17 -5.34 9.77
N GLU A 594 16.69 -6.46 9.26
CA GLU A 594 18.00 -7.01 9.67
C GLU A 594 18.91 -7.26 8.48
N ASN A 595 20.08 -6.62 8.47
CA ASN A 595 21.18 -7.00 7.60
C ASN A 595 22.16 -7.95 8.31
N SER A 596 22.49 -9.03 7.62
CA SER A 596 23.55 -9.96 7.98
C SER A 596 24.41 -10.37 6.78
N GLY A 597 24.18 -9.78 5.61
CA GLY A 597 25.05 -9.91 4.43
C GLY A 597 26.22 -8.94 4.48
N ALA A 598 27.34 -9.31 3.86
CA ALA A 598 28.50 -8.43 3.75
C ALA A 598 28.19 -7.23 2.84
N ILE A 599 28.73 -6.07 3.18
CA ILE A 599 28.51 -4.83 2.42
C ILE A 599 29.86 -4.28 1.97
N VAL A 600 29.98 -4.03 0.67
CA VAL A 600 31.16 -3.40 0.07
C VAL A 600 30.73 -2.24 -0.82
N GLY A 601 31.27 -1.05 -0.61
CA GLY A 601 31.02 0.04 -1.56
C GLY A 601 31.96 1.22 -1.48
N ASP A 602 31.88 2.13 -2.46
CA ASP A 602 32.77 3.29 -2.47
C ASP A 602 32.21 4.47 -1.69
N PHE A 603 31.02 4.96 -2.03
CA PHE A 603 30.44 6.19 -1.48
C PHE A 603 29.10 5.94 -0.81
N ASN A 604 28.86 6.59 0.35
CA ASN A 604 27.59 6.53 1.09
C ASN A 604 27.15 5.09 1.36
N VAL A 605 27.85 4.45 2.28
CA VAL A 605 27.68 3.02 2.57
C VAL A 605 27.09 2.86 3.96
N GLY A 606 25.97 2.12 4.08
CA GLY A 606 25.33 1.86 5.36
C GLY A 606 24.90 0.41 5.57
N GLY A 607 24.85 -0.03 6.82
CA GLY A 607 24.41 -1.39 7.15
C GLY A 607 22.94 -1.66 6.84
N ILE A 608 22.10 -0.62 6.84
CA ILE A 608 20.67 -0.68 6.53
C ILE A 608 20.36 0.17 5.31
N ALA A 609 20.74 1.46 5.32
CA ALA A 609 20.53 2.40 4.22
C ALA A 609 21.83 3.02 3.72
N GLY A 610 22.05 3.12 2.42
CA GLY A 610 23.19 3.87 1.90
C GLY A 610 23.08 5.37 2.17
N ALA A 611 21.90 5.93 1.89
CA ALA A 611 21.57 7.32 2.22
C ALA A 611 20.09 7.51 2.57
N ILE A 612 19.81 8.56 3.35
CA ILE A 612 18.50 9.20 3.42
C ILE A 612 18.64 10.57 2.75
N ASP A 613 18.10 10.72 1.55
CA ASP A 613 18.32 11.90 0.71
C ASP A 613 17.18 12.03 -0.33
N ILE A 614 16.92 13.25 -0.76
CA ILE A 614 16.11 13.52 -1.95
C ILE A 614 17.06 13.49 -3.14
N THR A 615 16.89 12.49 -4.00
CA THR A 615 17.70 12.40 -5.21
C THR A 615 17.51 13.65 -6.07
N SER A 616 18.56 14.15 -6.73
CA SER A 616 18.46 15.34 -7.59
C SER A 616 18.64 14.97 -9.06
N GLY A 617 17.82 15.54 -9.95
CA GLY A 617 17.92 15.33 -11.40
C GLY A 617 16.86 14.38 -11.98
N LYS A 618 17.19 13.71 -13.10
CA LYS A 618 16.25 12.86 -13.89
C LYS A 618 15.90 11.52 -13.24
N ASP A 619 16.63 11.10 -12.21
CA ASP A 619 16.41 9.84 -11.49
C ASP A 619 15.59 10.05 -10.20
N SER A 620 15.21 11.30 -9.89
CA SER A 620 14.26 11.61 -8.81
C SER A 620 12.85 11.70 -9.36
N ASP A 621 12.02 10.77 -8.93
CA ASP A 621 10.56 10.81 -9.10
C ASP A 621 9.92 11.36 -7.80
N PHE A 622 10.52 12.39 -7.17
CA PHE A 622 9.96 13.02 -5.97
C PHE A 622 8.53 13.49 -6.28
N GLU A 623 7.57 12.72 -5.81
CA GLU A 623 6.15 12.92 -6.03
C GLU A 623 5.51 13.25 -4.68
N THR A 624 4.42 13.98 -4.66
CA THR A 624 3.71 14.30 -3.42
C THR A 624 2.40 13.53 -3.42
N VAL A 625 2.21 12.62 -2.47
CA VAL A 625 0.97 11.83 -2.42
C VAL A 625 -0.13 12.67 -1.79
N SER A 626 -1.26 12.80 -2.48
CA SER A 626 -2.45 13.46 -1.95
C SER A 626 -3.36 12.50 -1.20
N SER A 627 -3.97 13.00 -0.13
CA SER A 627 -5.00 12.29 0.62
C SER A 627 -6.10 13.26 1.07
N GLY A 628 -7.34 12.79 1.07
CA GLY A 628 -8.51 13.65 1.32
C GLY A 628 -9.01 14.30 0.02
N ASP A 629 -10.19 14.90 0.11
CA ASP A 629 -10.75 15.70 -0.98
C ASP A 629 -10.04 17.05 -1.04
N VAL A 630 -9.79 17.54 -2.26
CA VAL A 630 -9.00 18.77 -2.47
C VAL A 630 -9.67 19.95 -1.77
N SER A 631 -8.97 20.54 -0.80
CA SER A 631 -9.41 21.71 -0.04
C SER A 631 -8.29 22.75 0.08
N MET A 632 -8.61 23.94 0.60
CA MET A 632 -7.63 24.98 0.91
C MET A 632 -6.93 24.76 2.25
N LYS A 633 -7.51 23.91 3.10
CA LYS A 633 -6.94 23.52 4.38
C LYS A 633 -6.16 22.23 4.21
N TYR A 634 -4.85 22.35 4.11
CA TYR A 634 -3.98 21.20 3.90
C TYR A 634 -2.68 21.31 4.68
N GLU A 635 -2.16 20.15 5.06
CA GLU A 635 -0.85 19.99 5.68
C GLU A 635 0.12 19.36 4.67
N LEU A 636 1.32 19.92 4.55
CA LEU A 636 2.39 19.41 3.71
C LEU A 636 3.45 18.81 4.63
N THR A 637 3.51 17.48 4.69
CA THR A 637 4.46 16.77 5.55
C THR A 637 5.42 15.92 4.73
N LYS A 638 6.63 15.74 5.25
CA LYS A 638 7.58 14.73 4.77
C LYS A 638 8.05 13.88 5.94
N SER A 639 8.34 12.60 5.68
CA SER A 639 8.90 11.73 6.70
C SER A 639 9.84 10.68 6.11
N ALA A 640 10.98 10.47 6.77
CA ALA A 640 11.89 9.36 6.52
C ALA A 640 12.38 8.78 7.84
N VAL A 641 12.05 7.53 8.17
CA VAL A 641 12.41 6.94 9.46
C VAL A 641 13.10 5.59 9.28
N ILE A 642 14.23 5.40 9.95
CA ILE A 642 14.83 4.08 10.14
C ILE A 642 14.71 3.70 11.60
N LYS A 643 13.96 2.64 11.87
CA LYS A 643 13.55 2.25 13.22
C LYS A 643 13.74 0.75 13.46
N ASP A 644 14.15 0.41 14.67
CA ASP A 644 14.24 -0.99 15.14
C ASP A 644 15.08 -1.90 14.21
N CYS A 645 16.01 -1.32 13.46
CA CYS A 645 16.82 -2.04 12.48
C CYS A 645 18.17 -2.50 13.06
N ILE A 646 18.68 -3.62 12.55
CA ILE A 646 19.92 -4.22 13.05
C ILE A 646 20.87 -4.54 11.90
N ASN A 647 22.10 -4.03 11.98
CA ASN A 647 23.20 -4.50 11.15
C ASN A 647 24.13 -5.42 11.94
N LYS A 648 24.30 -6.66 11.48
CA LYS A 648 25.12 -7.69 12.14
C LYS A 648 26.43 -8.02 11.41
N ASN A 649 26.64 -7.50 10.21
CA ASN A 649 27.80 -7.87 9.39
C ASN A 649 28.65 -6.64 9.03
N ASN A 650 29.90 -6.91 8.70
CA ASN A 650 30.93 -5.90 8.48
C ASN A 650 30.64 -5.07 7.23
N ILE A 651 31.07 -3.82 7.30
CA ILE A 651 30.99 -2.85 6.21
C ILE A 651 32.41 -2.52 5.79
N ILE A 652 32.70 -2.71 4.51
CA ILE A 652 33.97 -2.34 3.89
C ILE A 652 33.68 -1.19 2.94
N ALA A 653 34.30 -0.04 3.17
CA ALA A 653 34.05 1.14 2.35
C ALA A 653 35.33 1.92 2.07
N SER A 654 35.38 2.59 0.93
CA SER A 654 36.58 3.31 0.51
C SER A 654 36.49 4.83 0.62
N LYS A 655 35.29 5.45 0.59
CA LYS A 655 35.16 6.92 0.49
C LYS A 655 33.97 7.52 1.24
N ASP A 656 34.23 8.74 1.72
CA ASP A 656 33.26 9.75 2.15
C ASP A 656 32.44 9.40 3.40
N HIS A 657 31.26 8.79 3.27
CA HIS A 657 30.30 8.58 4.37
C HIS A 657 30.00 7.11 4.60
N VAL A 658 30.25 6.63 5.82
CA VAL A 658 30.09 5.23 6.19
C VAL A 658 29.43 5.10 7.56
N GLY A 659 28.33 4.38 7.65
CA GLY A 659 27.65 4.16 8.92
C GLY A 659 27.18 2.74 9.14
N GLY A 660 27.15 2.31 10.40
CA GLY A 660 26.66 0.96 10.71
C GLY A 660 25.18 0.75 10.39
N ILE A 661 24.39 1.83 10.30
CA ILE A 661 22.98 1.82 9.88
C ILE A 661 22.83 2.66 8.60
N VAL A 662 23.30 3.91 8.59
CA VAL A 662 23.16 4.82 7.44
C VAL A 662 24.50 5.43 7.03
N GLY A 663 24.83 5.45 5.75
CA GLY A 663 26.00 6.19 5.27
C GLY A 663 25.86 7.71 5.51
N ARG A 664 24.95 8.34 4.77
CA ARG A 664 24.68 9.79 4.83
C ARG A 664 23.18 10.04 5.04
N ALA A 665 22.82 10.86 6.02
CA ALA A 665 21.42 11.20 6.29
C ALA A 665 21.22 12.73 6.32
N GLU A 666 20.48 13.25 5.34
CA GLU A 666 20.20 14.69 5.19
C GLU A 666 18.82 15.09 5.74
N ASP A 667 17.83 14.19 5.66
CA ASP A 667 16.44 14.36 6.13
C ASP A 667 15.99 13.10 6.92
N GLY A 668 15.06 13.21 7.88
CA GLY A 668 14.50 12.04 8.60
C GLY A 668 14.88 11.84 10.07
N ALA A 669 14.77 10.60 10.56
CA ALA A 669 15.14 10.20 11.93
C ALA A 669 15.67 8.75 12.00
N ILE A 670 16.64 8.49 12.88
CA ILE A 670 17.16 7.15 13.16
C ILE A 670 16.90 6.79 14.63
N TYR A 671 16.20 5.69 14.87
CA TYR A 671 15.74 5.35 16.22
C TYR A 671 15.83 3.87 16.57
N GLN A 672 16.26 3.57 17.80
CA GLN A 672 16.31 2.19 18.32
C GLN A 672 17.07 1.20 17.43
N CYS A 673 18.01 1.70 16.62
CA CYS A 673 18.78 0.87 15.71
C CYS A 673 20.02 0.32 16.42
N SER A 674 20.51 -0.83 15.96
CA SER A 674 21.69 -1.47 16.54
C SER A 674 22.69 -1.90 15.48
N SER A 675 23.96 -1.50 15.64
CA SER A 675 25.04 -1.95 14.76
C SER A 675 26.10 -2.72 15.53
N MET A 676 26.49 -3.87 14.97
CA MET A 676 27.45 -4.79 15.57
C MET A 676 28.54 -5.26 14.60
N GLY A 677 28.36 -5.03 13.31
CA GLY A 677 29.37 -5.34 12.30
C GLY A 677 30.46 -4.28 12.27
N ASN A 678 31.72 -4.68 12.13
CA ASN A 678 32.84 -3.75 12.12
C ASN A 678 32.84 -2.87 10.85
N ILE A 679 33.31 -1.63 10.98
CA ILE A 679 33.53 -0.74 9.83
C ILE A 679 35.02 -0.67 9.51
N VAL A 680 35.36 -1.05 8.27
CA VAL A 680 36.69 -0.92 7.69
C VAL A 680 36.64 0.15 6.60
N ALA A 681 37.02 1.38 6.96
CA ALA A 681 36.85 2.55 6.08
C ALA A 681 37.96 3.60 6.21
N ALA A 682 39.21 3.16 6.30
CA ALA A 682 40.38 4.02 6.59
C ALA A 682 40.54 5.25 5.67
N ASP A 683 40.07 5.18 4.42
CA ASP A 683 40.13 6.30 3.46
C ASP A 683 38.84 7.17 3.44
N SER A 684 37.88 6.90 4.35
CA SER A 684 36.61 7.62 4.45
C SER A 684 36.62 8.70 5.51
N ARG A 685 36.06 9.87 5.19
CA ARG A 685 36.13 11.06 6.05
C ARG A 685 35.10 11.07 7.17
N TYR A 686 33.90 10.54 6.95
CA TYR A 686 32.79 10.59 7.90
C TYR A 686 32.35 9.16 8.23
N VAL A 687 32.70 8.71 9.43
CA VAL A 687 32.48 7.32 9.84
C VAL A 687 31.84 7.25 11.22
N GLY A 688 30.73 6.51 11.33
CA GLY A 688 30.09 6.30 12.63
C GLY A 688 29.39 4.95 12.79
N GLY A 689 29.22 4.50 14.04
CA GLY A 689 28.62 3.19 14.31
C GLY A 689 27.13 3.10 13.97
N ILE A 690 26.42 4.23 13.96
CA ILE A 690 25.04 4.34 13.44
C ILE A 690 25.04 5.09 12.11
N ALA A 691 25.58 6.31 12.07
CA ALA A 691 25.59 7.13 10.86
C ALA A 691 26.98 7.68 10.52
N GLY A 692 27.35 7.74 9.24
CA GLY A 692 28.56 8.45 8.82
C GLY A 692 28.43 9.95 9.04
N SER A 693 27.41 10.55 8.43
CA SER A 693 26.90 11.88 8.76
C SER A 693 25.39 11.88 8.92
N SER A 694 24.89 12.74 9.81
CA SER A 694 23.46 12.91 10.07
C SER A 694 23.15 14.35 10.41
N GLY A 695 22.35 15.02 9.57
CA GLY A 695 21.70 16.29 9.89
C GLY A 695 20.54 16.15 10.90
N LEU A 696 20.32 14.94 11.41
CA LEU A 696 19.04 14.48 11.98
C LEU A 696 19.15 13.96 13.40
N TYR A 697 17.97 13.71 13.97
CA TYR A 697 17.80 12.99 15.23
C TYR A 697 18.28 11.53 15.16
N ILE A 698 19.26 11.21 16.01
CA ILE A 698 19.65 9.82 16.33
C ILE A 698 19.30 9.55 17.79
N GLY A 699 18.38 8.62 18.01
CA GLY A 699 17.82 8.32 19.32
C GLY A 699 17.92 6.85 19.72
N ARG A 700 18.24 6.61 21.00
CA ARG A 700 18.15 5.27 21.65
C ARG A 700 18.82 4.13 20.89
N SER A 701 19.86 4.45 20.11
CA SER A 701 20.54 3.47 19.26
C SER A 701 21.78 2.90 19.95
N ASN A 702 22.16 1.67 19.57
CA ASN A 702 23.19 0.89 20.24
C ASN A 702 24.33 0.50 19.28
N VAL A 703 25.57 0.67 19.72
CA VAL A 703 26.76 0.32 18.94
C VAL A 703 27.67 -0.60 19.73
N PHE A 704 28.09 -1.70 19.11
CA PHE A 704 29.10 -2.61 19.66
C PHE A 704 30.00 -3.18 18.56
N MET A 705 31.09 -2.49 18.23
CA MET A 705 31.93 -2.76 17.06
C MET A 705 33.27 -2.01 17.09
N SER A 706 34.20 -2.39 16.21
CA SER A 706 35.36 -1.55 15.87
C SER A 706 35.07 -0.70 14.64
N ILE A 707 35.55 0.55 14.65
CA ILE A 707 35.32 1.56 13.61
C ILE A 707 36.66 2.14 13.20
N SER A 708 36.97 2.06 11.91
CA SER A 708 38.14 2.71 11.30
C SER A 708 37.74 3.73 10.25
N GLY A 709 38.36 4.91 10.29
CA GLY A 709 38.11 6.03 9.37
C GLY A 709 39.27 7.04 9.36
N ASP A 710 39.10 8.14 8.63
CA ASP A 710 40.09 9.22 8.54
C ASP A 710 39.76 10.38 9.50
N GLU A 711 38.94 11.36 9.07
CA GLU A 711 38.84 12.67 9.74
C GLU A 711 37.75 12.80 10.82
N TYR A 712 36.53 12.28 10.62
CA TYR A 712 35.41 12.42 11.55
C TYR A 712 34.92 11.01 11.93
N VAL A 713 35.47 10.47 13.02
CA VAL A 713 35.21 9.09 13.42
C VAL A 713 34.56 9.04 14.80
N GLY A 714 33.30 8.59 14.86
CA GLY A 714 32.53 8.55 16.09
C GLY A 714 31.89 7.20 16.41
N GLY A 715 31.68 6.92 17.69
CA GLY A 715 31.01 5.68 18.10
C GLY A 715 29.57 5.58 17.61
N ILE A 716 28.77 6.64 17.71
CA ILE A 716 27.41 6.72 17.17
C ILE A 716 27.43 7.38 15.79
N VAL A 717 28.09 8.54 15.65
CA VAL A 717 28.04 9.33 14.42
C VAL A 717 29.39 9.97 14.10
N GLY A 718 29.79 10.02 12.83
CA GLY A 718 30.97 10.79 12.42
C GLY A 718 30.74 12.30 12.60
N LEU A 719 29.80 12.85 11.82
CA LEU A 719 29.29 14.23 11.97
C LEU A 719 27.79 14.21 12.26
N GLY A 720 27.37 14.67 13.44
CA GLY A 720 25.97 14.58 13.87
C GLY A 720 25.32 15.91 14.25
N ASN A 721 23.99 15.92 14.20
CA ASN A 721 23.17 16.96 14.79
C ASN A 721 22.65 16.49 16.17
N ASP A 722 21.36 16.13 16.30
CA ASP A 722 20.75 15.74 17.57
C ASP A 722 21.08 14.29 17.98
N LEU A 723 21.60 14.13 19.19
CA LEU A 723 21.99 12.83 19.76
C LEU A 723 21.34 12.63 21.13
N ILE A 724 20.37 11.72 21.21
CA ILE A 724 19.57 11.52 22.43
C ILE A 724 19.56 10.05 22.88
N ASP A 725 19.96 9.80 24.12
CA ASP A 725 19.89 8.48 24.80
C ASP A 725 20.61 7.33 24.07
N ASN A 726 21.63 7.62 23.26
CA ASN A 726 22.39 6.59 22.53
C ASN A 726 23.42 5.88 23.41
N ARG A 727 23.87 4.70 22.95
CA ARG A 727 24.76 3.82 23.71
C ARG A 727 25.88 3.31 22.82
N SER A 728 27.12 3.64 23.16
CA SER A 728 28.29 3.29 22.34
C SER A 728 29.33 2.50 23.11
N ALA A 729 29.56 1.25 22.69
CA ALA A 729 30.73 0.48 23.05
C ALA A 729 31.57 0.23 21.78
N ALA A 730 32.08 1.33 21.22
CA ALA A 730 32.90 1.32 20.02
C ALA A 730 34.39 1.47 20.34
N GLU A 731 35.23 0.80 19.56
CA GLU A 731 36.64 1.15 19.45
C GLU A 731 36.85 2.00 18.21
N ILE A 732 37.53 3.14 18.37
CA ILE A 732 37.69 4.15 17.34
C ILE A 732 39.14 4.20 16.89
N ASP A 733 39.37 3.99 15.60
CA ASP A 733 40.63 4.22 14.89
C ASP A 733 40.41 5.34 13.87
N GLY A 734 41.00 6.52 14.12
CA GLY A 734 40.81 7.72 13.31
C GLY A 734 41.98 8.68 13.46
N SER A 735 42.22 9.49 12.43
CA SER A 735 43.37 10.40 12.36
C SER A 735 43.09 11.74 13.05
N GLU A 736 41.87 12.28 12.87
CA GLU A 736 41.41 13.53 13.46
C GLU A 736 39.97 13.40 14.00
N LYS A 737 39.50 14.41 14.74
CA LYS A 737 38.13 14.57 15.29
C LYS A 737 37.44 13.25 15.64
N THR A 738 38.00 12.55 16.63
CA THR A 738 37.48 11.27 17.10
C THR A 738 36.69 11.39 18.41
N GLY A 739 35.72 10.51 18.61
CA GLY A 739 35.01 10.42 19.88
C GLY A 739 34.21 9.14 20.09
N SER A 740 34.11 8.69 21.33
CA SER A 740 33.36 7.48 21.71
C SER A 740 31.85 7.61 21.46
N VAL A 741 31.31 8.83 21.30
CA VAL A 741 29.92 9.10 20.89
C VAL A 741 29.89 9.74 19.51
N ALA A 742 30.62 10.84 19.29
CA ALA A 742 30.62 11.53 18.01
C ALA A 742 32.02 12.01 17.61
N GLY A 743 32.32 11.99 16.31
CA GLY A 743 33.53 12.63 15.80
C GLY A 743 33.44 14.15 15.99
N LYS A 744 32.37 14.75 15.47
CA LYS A 744 31.95 16.13 15.73
C LYS A 744 30.43 16.24 15.73
N CYS A 745 29.89 17.23 16.44
CA CYS A 745 28.50 17.65 16.30
C CYS A 745 28.41 19.07 15.73
N GLU A 746 27.26 19.40 15.12
CA GLU A 746 26.90 20.77 14.76
C GLU A 746 26.79 21.67 16.00
N ASP A 747 26.93 22.98 15.81
CA ASP A 747 27.05 23.94 16.92
C ASP A 747 25.72 24.11 17.70
N ASP A 748 24.59 23.86 17.06
CA ASP A 748 23.22 23.96 17.58
C ASP A 748 22.60 22.62 17.99
N ALA A 749 23.35 21.51 17.85
CA ALA A 749 22.92 20.16 18.19
C ALA A 749 22.43 19.98 19.64
N GLU A 750 21.29 19.32 19.83
CA GLU A 750 20.84 18.83 21.14
C GLU A 750 21.51 17.49 21.47
N ILE A 751 22.35 17.50 22.50
CA ILE A 751 23.08 16.30 22.95
C ILE A 751 22.68 15.98 24.40
N LYS A 752 22.04 14.84 24.62
CA LYS A 752 21.48 14.48 25.93
C LYS A 752 21.42 12.98 26.18
N GLY A 753 21.75 12.55 27.40
CA GLY A 753 21.49 11.19 27.87
C GLY A 753 22.36 10.09 27.23
N ASN A 754 23.30 10.45 26.35
CA ASN A 754 24.16 9.48 25.68
C ASN A 754 25.18 8.86 26.65
N VAL A 755 25.38 7.55 26.56
CA VAL A 755 26.34 6.81 27.37
C VAL A 755 27.34 6.07 26.49
N TYR A 756 28.56 5.91 26.98
CA TYR A 756 29.61 5.21 26.23
C TYR A 756 30.57 4.44 27.13
N VAL A 757 31.19 3.40 26.58
CA VAL A 757 32.32 2.70 27.19
C VAL A 757 33.61 3.36 26.70
N GLU A 758 34.44 3.82 27.61
CA GLU A 758 35.68 4.54 27.28
C GLU A 758 36.78 3.56 26.85
N THR A 759 37.17 3.61 25.57
CA THR A 759 38.14 2.69 24.94
C THR A 759 39.41 3.38 24.42
N GLY A 760 39.55 4.70 24.62
CA GLY A 760 40.74 5.47 24.21
C GLY A 760 40.46 6.94 23.87
N SER A 761 39.23 7.26 23.46
CA SER A 761 38.79 8.63 23.16
C SER A 761 37.68 9.10 24.09
N SER A 762 37.70 10.38 24.45
CA SER A 762 36.57 11.08 25.11
C SER A 762 35.30 11.04 24.24
N ALA A 763 34.19 11.59 24.73
CA ALA A 763 32.88 11.44 24.09
C ALA A 763 32.77 12.10 22.70
N ILE A 764 33.15 13.38 22.56
CA ILE A 764 32.93 14.18 21.34
C ILE A 764 34.18 14.98 21.02
N ASN A 765 34.79 14.75 19.85
CA ASN A 765 36.01 15.42 19.40
C ASN A 765 37.08 15.53 20.50
N GLY A 766 37.37 14.43 21.19
CA GLY A 766 38.34 14.41 22.30
C GLY A 766 37.91 15.14 23.59
N SER A 767 36.67 15.60 23.72
CA SER A 767 36.11 16.27 24.90
C SER A 767 34.88 15.56 25.48
N SER A 768 34.61 15.75 26.77
CA SER A 768 33.43 15.18 27.46
C SER A 768 32.79 16.20 28.39
N GLU A 769 31.47 16.37 28.27
CA GLU A 769 30.64 17.16 29.20
C GLU A 769 29.58 16.26 29.85
N SER A 770 29.50 16.26 31.18
CA SER A 770 28.64 15.33 31.95
C SER A 770 27.14 15.54 31.79
N SER A 771 26.71 16.75 31.41
CA SER A 771 25.30 17.03 31.08
C SER A 771 24.88 16.50 29.71
N LYS A 772 25.84 16.27 28.80
CA LYS A 772 25.62 15.81 27.43
C LYS A 772 25.86 14.30 27.29
N THR A 773 26.90 13.79 27.94
CA THR A 773 27.40 12.42 27.80
C THR A 773 27.92 11.87 29.12
N ARG A 774 27.87 10.55 29.32
CA ARG A 774 28.36 9.90 30.54
C ARG A 774 29.12 8.59 30.24
N PRO A 775 30.38 8.43 30.67
CA PRO A 775 31.08 7.17 30.56
C PRO A 775 30.49 6.12 31.53
N ILE A 776 30.39 4.87 31.09
CA ILE A 776 29.89 3.72 31.84
C ILE A 776 30.79 2.50 31.63
N SER A 777 30.72 1.51 32.52
CA SER A 777 31.37 0.22 32.28
C SER A 777 30.56 -0.60 31.27
N TYR A 778 31.23 -1.56 30.62
CA TYR A 778 30.55 -2.45 29.69
C TYR A 778 29.50 -3.32 30.40
N GLU A 779 29.78 -3.78 31.63
CA GLU A 779 28.86 -4.54 32.47
C GLU A 779 27.61 -3.72 32.82
N GLU A 780 27.76 -2.41 33.10
CA GLU A 780 26.62 -1.51 33.26
C GLU A 780 25.81 -1.45 31.96
N MET A 781 26.48 -1.26 30.81
CA MET A 781 25.81 -1.15 29.51
C MET A 781 24.95 -2.38 29.20
N ILE A 782 25.51 -3.58 29.25
CA ILE A 782 24.76 -4.82 28.90
C ILE A 782 23.64 -5.16 29.89
N SER A 783 23.61 -4.51 31.06
CA SER A 783 22.53 -4.63 32.05
C SER A 783 21.37 -3.66 31.81
N MET A 784 21.51 -2.70 30.88
CA MET A 784 20.48 -1.72 30.55
C MET A 784 19.36 -2.32 29.71
N ASP A 785 18.13 -1.83 29.91
CA ASP A 785 16.97 -2.22 29.11
C ASP A 785 17.14 -1.82 27.64
N GLY A 786 16.78 -2.71 26.71
CA GLY A 786 16.83 -2.44 25.26
C GLY A 786 18.17 -2.74 24.58
N ILE A 787 19.12 -3.38 25.28
CA ILE A 787 20.35 -3.90 24.66
C ILE A 787 20.06 -5.26 23.97
N PRO A 788 20.44 -5.43 22.69
CA PRO A 788 20.28 -6.72 22.01
C PRO A 788 21.09 -7.84 22.68
N TYR A 789 20.52 -9.05 22.75
CA TYR A 789 21.17 -10.21 23.40
C TYR A 789 22.58 -10.51 22.89
N ASP A 790 22.81 -10.34 21.58
CA ASP A 790 24.10 -10.64 20.98
C ASP A 790 25.21 -9.67 21.40
N PHE A 791 24.90 -8.54 22.06
CA PHE A 791 25.92 -7.61 22.55
C PHE A 791 26.85 -8.30 23.54
N GLY A 792 26.37 -9.21 24.40
CA GLY A 792 27.23 -9.96 25.33
C GLY A 792 28.20 -10.97 24.70
N LYS A 793 28.28 -11.03 23.37
CA LYS A 793 29.16 -11.93 22.61
C LYS A 793 30.12 -11.13 21.75
N VAL A 794 31.37 -11.56 21.73
CA VAL A 794 32.42 -10.97 20.90
C VAL A 794 32.62 -11.78 19.63
N ARG A 795 32.52 -11.12 18.47
CA ARG A 795 32.75 -11.69 17.14
C ARG A 795 34.16 -11.38 16.63
N ILE A 796 34.87 -12.43 16.20
CA ILE A 796 36.15 -12.32 15.50
C ILE A 796 35.94 -12.73 14.05
N THR A 797 36.13 -11.80 13.11
CA THR A 797 36.08 -12.07 11.66
C THR A 797 37.49 -12.21 11.12
N PHE A 798 37.81 -13.36 10.54
CA PHE A 798 39.07 -13.62 9.87
C PHE A 798 38.90 -13.39 8.36
N ILE A 799 39.71 -12.50 7.75
CA ILE A 799 39.67 -12.20 6.31
C ILE A 799 40.90 -12.79 5.64
N PHE A 800 40.70 -13.73 4.72
CA PHE A 800 41.76 -14.35 3.92
C PHE A 800 42.19 -13.42 2.78
N ALA A 801 43.38 -13.64 2.20
CA ALA A 801 43.90 -12.77 1.13
C ALA A 801 43.14 -12.84 -0.20
N ASP A 802 42.28 -13.84 -0.38
CA ASP A 802 41.33 -13.91 -1.50
C ASP A 802 40.02 -13.15 -1.22
N GLY A 803 39.93 -12.48 -0.06
CA GLY A 803 38.75 -11.74 0.39
C GLY A 803 37.71 -12.59 1.11
N THR A 804 37.87 -13.92 1.17
CA THR A 804 36.92 -14.78 1.89
C THR A 804 36.99 -14.54 3.40
N THR A 805 35.89 -14.80 4.12
CA THR A 805 35.79 -14.54 5.56
C THR A 805 35.42 -15.78 6.38
N ALA A 806 35.85 -15.82 7.64
CA ALA A 806 35.46 -16.83 8.62
C ALA A 806 35.20 -16.19 9.99
N ASP A 807 33.99 -16.35 10.52
CA ASP A 807 33.59 -15.77 11.81
C ASP A 807 33.74 -16.76 12.98
N ARG A 808 34.16 -16.27 14.14
CA ARG A 808 34.15 -16.96 15.45
C ARG A 808 33.48 -16.09 16.51
N THR A 809 32.91 -16.72 17.53
CA THR A 809 32.21 -16.01 18.59
C THR A 809 32.57 -16.59 19.95
N VAL A 810 32.86 -15.70 20.91
CA VAL A 810 33.16 -16.04 22.31
C VAL A 810 32.36 -15.13 23.23
N GLY A 811 32.20 -15.48 24.51
CA GLY A 811 31.63 -14.55 25.50
C GLY A 811 32.53 -13.35 25.75
N TYR A 812 31.97 -12.23 26.20
CA TYR A 812 32.75 -11.07 26.61
C TYR A 812 33.73 -11.44 27.75
N GLY A 813 35.01 -11.13 27.57
CA GLY A 813 36.12 -11.50 28.46
C GLY A 813 36.63 -12.94 28.31
N GLU A 814 36.06 -13.74 27.40
CA GLU A 814 36.51 -15.11 27.18
C GLU A 814 37.70 -15.19 26.20
N THR A 815 38.33 -16.36 26.07
CA THR A 815 39.48 -16.58 25.18
C THR A 815 39.07 -17.42 23.98
N LEU A 816 39.45 -17.02 22.76
CA LEU A 816 39.30 -17.87 21.57
C LEU A 816 40.39 -18.94 21.58
N LYS A 817 39.99 -20.21 21.52
CA LYS A 817 40.94 -21.32 21.61
C LYS A 817 41.71 -21.48 20.30
N ALA A 818 42.96 -21.93 20.39
CA ALA A 818 43.87 -22.04 19.24
C ALA A 818 43.39 -23.00 18.14
N ASP A 819 42.61 -24.02 18.49
CA ASP A 819 42.01 -24.99 17.57
C ASP A 819 40.77 -24.44 16.83
N GLU A 820 40.15 -23.37 17.34
CA GLU A 820 39.03 -22.69 16.72
C GLU A 820 39.49 -21.66 15.67
N ILE A 821 40.75 -21.23 15.71
CA ILE A 821 41.33 -20.26 14.76
C ILE A 821 41.41 -20.89 13.36
N PRO A 822 40.86 -20.23 12.30
CA PRO A 822 40.95 -20.73 10.95
C PRO A 822 42.40 -20.88 10.45
N LYS A 823 42.67 -21.92 9.67
CA LYS A 823 43.99 -22.16 9.05
C LYS A 823 44.14 -21.28 7.82
N ILE A 824 45.31 -20.62 7.69
CA ILE A 824 45.62 -19.80 6.51
C ILE A 824 46.02 -20.71 5.34
N PRO A 825 45.48 -20.49 4.13
CA PRO A 825 45.90 -21.20 2.92
C PRO A 825 47.41 -21.09 2.68
N LYS A 826 48.04 -22.15 2.15
CA LYS A 826 49.46 -22.14 1.81
C LYS A 826 49.65 -21.50 0.42
N LYS A 827 50.69 -20.68 0.27
CA LYS A 827 51.22 -20.23 -1.03
C LYS A 827 52.65 -20.73 -1.18
N ASP A 828 53.06 -21.00 -2.43
CA ASP A 828 54.36 -21.64 -2.72
C ASP A 828 55.55 -20.78 -2.29
N ASP A 829 55.48 -19.45 -2.50
CA ASP A 829 56.60 -18.52 -2.27
C ASP A 829 56.39 -17.53 -1.10
N GLU A 830 55.26 -17.62 -0.38
CA GLU A 830 54.93 -16.72 0.74
C GLU A 830 54.37 -17.48 1.95
N VAL A 831 54.64 -16.97 3.16
CA VAL A 831 54.03 -17.44 4.39
C VAL A 831 52.91 -16.54 4.85
N GLY A 832 51.77 -17.14 5.16
CA GLY A 832 50.62 -16.46 5.73
C GLY A 832 50.66 -16.41 7.25
N TYR A 833 50.34 -15.27 7.85
CA TYR A 833 50.03 -15.15 9.28
C TYR A 833 48.82 -14.22 9.49
N TRP A 834 48.14 -14.37 10.63
CA TRP A 834 47.05 -13.49 11.04
C TRP A 834 47.61 -12.20 11.65
N SER A 835 47.05 -11.04 11.29
CA SER A 835 47.49 -9.73 11.78
C SER A 835 47.46 -9.61 13.31
N LYS A 836 46.58 -10.37 13.99
CA LYS A 836 46.54 -10.57 15.45
C LYS A 836 46.89 -12.02 15.82
N ARG A 837 47.67 -12.19 16.90
CA ARG A 837 48.26 -13.49 17.28
C ARG A 837 47.79 -14.04 18.62
N GLU A 838 47.31 -13.17 19.51
CA GLU A 838 46.81 -13.56 20.83
C GLU A 838 45.33 -13.21 20.92
N PHE A 839 44.51 -14.16 21.36
CA PHE A 839 43.06 -14.04 21.43
C PHE A 839 42.53 -14.29 22.84
N ASN A 840 43.26 -13.81 23.83
CA ASN A 840 42.88 -13.87 25.24
C ASN A 840 42.05 -12.63 25.61
N ASP A 841 41.13 -12.77 26.57
CA ASP A 841 40.38 -11.67 27.17
C ASP A 841 39.62 -10.81 26.12
N MET A 842 38.80 -11.51 25.32
CA MET A 842 38.12 -10.94 24.16
C MET A 842 36.98 -10.04 24.61
N THR A 843 37.18 -8.73 24.49
CA THR A 843 36.21 -7.71 24.94
C THR A 843 35.60 -6.90 23.80
N ARG A 844 35.96 -7.19 22.55
CA ARG A 844 35.53 -6.40 21.40
C ARG A 844 35.42 -7.21 20.12
N ASN A 845 34.45 -6.87 19.29
CA ASN A 845 34.39 -7.39 17.93
C ASN A 845 35.65 -6.94 17.19
N MET A 846 36.21 -7.78 16.32
CA MET A 846 37.42 -7.43 15.58
C MET A 846 37.52 -8.15 14.24
N VAL A 847 38.26 -7.52 13.34
CA VAL A 847 38.63 -8.09 12.04
C VAL A 847 40.13 -8.41 12.06
N VAL A 848 40.49 -9.60 11.57
CA VAL A 848 41.87 -10.09 11.53
C VAL A 848 42.20 -10.49 10.11
N PHE A 849 43.19 -9.83 9.51
CA PHE A 849 43.57 -10.04 8.12
C PHE A 849 44.65 -11.12 8.00
N ALA A 850 44.58 -11.93 6.95
CA ALA A 850 45.65 -12.81 6.53
C ALA A 850 46.68 -11.99 5.74
N GLU A 851 47.88 -11.85 6.30
CA GLU A 851 49.00 -11.19 5.65
C GLU A 851 49.96 -12.23 5.11
N TYR A 852 50.43 -12.03 3.88
CA TYR A 852 51.44 -12.87 3.25
C TYR A 852 52.75 -12.11 3.17
N VAL A 853 53.83 -12.75 3.59
CA VAL A 853 55.19 -12.22 3.47
C VAL A 853 56.09 -13.27 2.81
N PRO A 854 57.09 -12.86 2.00
CA PRO A 854 58.04 -13.80 1.40
C PRO A 854 58.74 -14.66 2.46
N TRP A 855 58.96 -15.95 2.17
CA TRP A 855 59.73 -16.83 3.06
C TRP A 855 61.18 -16.37 3.18
N VAL A 856 61.76 -16.56 4.36
CA VAL A 856 63.22 -16.59 4.50
C VAL A 856 63.68 -18.00 4.20
N THR A 857 64.45 -18.18 3.13
CA THR A 857 64.90 -19.52 2.68
C THR A 857 66.14 -20.01 3.40
N THR A 858 66.84 -19.12 4.12
CA THR A 858 68.06 -19.43 4.87
C THR A 858 68.14 -18.55 6.12
N ILE A 859 68.25 -19.17 7.28
CA ILE A 859 68.56 -18.52 8.55
C ILE A 859 69.99 -18.85 8.98
N ALA A 860 70.63 -17.93 9.68
CA ALA A 860 72.02 -18.04 10.12
C ALA A 860 72.11 -17.88 11.64
N ASP A 861 73.11 -18.51 12.26
CA ASP A 861 73.43 -18.26 13.66
C ASP A 861 73.92 -16.82 13.85
N SER A 862 73.73 -16.26 15.05
CA SER A 862 73.92 -14.84 15.35
C SER A 862 75.38 -14.36 15.40
N GLU A 863 76.31 -15.08 14.76
CA GLU A 863 77.72 -14.69 14.65
C GLU A 863 77.98 -13.81 13.41
N THR A 864 79.04 -12.99 13.45
CA THR A 864 79.44 -12.14 12.32
C THR A 864 79.96 -12.93 11.12
N ASP A 865 80.38 -14.17 11.35
CA ASP A 865 80.80 -15.17 10.36
C ASP A 865 80.07 -16.48 10.71
N PRO A 866 78.86 -16.70 10.15
CA PRO A 866 77.95 -17.71 10.64
C PRO A 866 78.51 -19.13 10.49
N LYS A 867 78.57 -19.87 11.59
CA LYS A 867 79.06 -21.25 11.61
C LYS A 867 77.99 -22.23 11.16
N VAL A 868 76.72 -21.89 11.33
CA VAL A 868 75.60 -22.74 10.92
C VAL A 868 74.60 -21.91 10.14
N LEU A 869 74.28 -22.38 8.94
CA LEU A 869 73.12 -21.92 8.18
C LEU A 869 72.12 -23.05 8.12
N VAL A 870 70.83 -22.74 8.23
CA VAL A 870 69.78 -23.71 7.98
C VAL A 870 68.89 -23.16 6.88
N SER A 871 68.69 -23.96 5.83
CA SER A 871 67.74 -23.68 4.76
C SER A 871 66.49 -24.52 4.87
N GLY A 872 65.39 -23.89 4.50
CA GLY A 872 64.01 -24.35 4.60
C GLY A 872 63.10 -23.14 4.48
N ASN A 873 61.80 -23.34 4.55
CA ASN A 873 60.86 -22.24 4.57
C ASN A 873 60.71 -21.72 6.01
N PHE A 874 61.19 -20.50 6.28
CA PHE A 874 61.12 -19.88 7.61
C PHE A 874 60.31 -18.58 7.58
N TYR A 875 59.60 -18.32 8.68
CA TYR A 875 58.96 -17.02 8.91
C TYR A 875 60.03 -15.93 9.08
N VAL A 876 59.72 -14.71 8.60
CA VAL A 876 60.58 -13.53 8.80
C VAL A 876 60.80 -13.29 10.31
N GLY A 877 62.06 -13.06 10.70
CA GLY A 877 62.45 -12.91 12.10
C GLY A 877 62.73 -14.22 12.84
N THR A 878 62.61 -15.37 12.16
CA THR A 878 63.09 -16.65 12.71
C THR A 878 64.59 -16.54 12.96
N SER A 879 65.00 -16.86 14.19
CA SER A 879 66.41 -16.83 14.60
C SER A 879 66.94 -18.24 14.79
N LEU A 880 68.18 -18.45 14.36
CA LEU A 880 68.92 -19.68 14.61
C LEU A 880 69.94 -19.41 15.71
N SER A 881 70.04 -20.35 16.64
CA SER A 881 71.16 -20.41 17.59
C SER A 881 71.73 -21.82 17.58
N ASP A 882 73.06 -21.91 17.52
CA ASP A 882 73.79 -23.16 17.66
C ASP A 882 74.55 -23.15 18.99
N LYS A 883 74.47 -24.27 19.71
CA LYS A 883 75.32 -24.52 20.87
C LYS A 883 76.29 -25.66 20.53
N ALA A 884 77.50 -25.27 20.13
CA ALA A 884 78.63 -26.17 19.94
C ALA A 884 79.33 -26.47 21.27
N GLU A 885 79.47 -27.75 21.62
CA GLU A 885 80.19 -28.24 22.79
C GLU A 885 81.09 -29.42 22.42
N PRO A 886 82.17 -29.72 23.17
CA PRO A 886 83.00 -30.90 22.91
C PRO A 886 82.14 -32.17 22.89
N ALA A 887 82.32 -33.03 21.88
CA ALA A 887 81.39 -34.14 21.60
C ALA A 887 81.22 -35.17 22.74
N GLY A 888 82.14 -35.21 23.70
CA GLY A 888 82.12 -36.15 24.84
C GLY A 888 82.34 -37.61 24.43
N ASN A 889 82.01 -38.55 25.33
CA ASN A 889 82.10 -39.99 25.07
C ASN A 889 80.87 -40.47 24.27
N VAL A 890 80.87 -40.22 22.96
CA VAL A 890 79.85 -40.73 22.03
C VAL A 890 80.40 -41.89 21.19
N THR A 891 79.56 -42.88 20.90
CA THR A 891 79.95 -43.99 20.01
C THR A 891 79.94 -43.49 18.57
N VAL A 892 81.09 -43.53 17.89
CA VAL A 892 81.22 -43.14 16.48
C VAL A 892 81.51 -44.33 15.56
N PRO A 893 81.12 -44.25 14.27
CA PRO A 893 81.45 -45.25 13.26
C PRO A 893 82.94 -45.54 13.13
N LYS A 894 83.27 -46.78 12.78
CA LYS A 894 84.66 -47.26 12.67
C LYS A 894 85.45 -46.43 11.64
N GLY A 895 86.53 -45.80 12.09
CA GLY A 895 87.39 -44.94 11.26
C GLY A 895 87.18 -43.44 11.49
N TYR A 896 86.26 -43.05 12.36
CA TYR A 896 85.98 -41.67 12.71
C TYR A 896 86.28 -41.37 14.19
N GLU A 897 86.42 -40.08 14.51
CA GLU A 897 86.41 -39.53 15.87
C GLU A 897 85.41 -38.37 15.93
N ALA A 898 84.67 -38.25 17.03
CA ALA A 898 83.77 -37.12 17.24
C ALA A 898 84.57 -35.91 17.71
N VAL A 899 84.24 -34.74 17.17
CA VAL A 899 84.93 -33.48 17.41
C VAL A 899 84.04 -32.61 18.30
N GLU A 900 82.88 -32.20 17.78
CA GLU A 900 81.93 -31.30 18.42
C GLU A 900 80.52 -31.88 18.34
N LYS A 901 79.72 -31.59 19.36
CA LYS A 901 78.28 -31.79 19.37
C LYS A 901 77.62 -30.43 19.18
N HIS A 902 76.73 -30.36 18.19
CA HIS A 902 75.92 -29.18 17.91
C HIS A 902 74.48 -29.44 18.34
N THR A 903 73.88 -28.43 18.96
CA THR A 903 72.46 -28.43 19.34
C THR A 903 71.83 -27.17 18.77
N LEU A 904 71.08 -27.32 17.68
CA LEU A 904 70.37 -26.23 17.04
C LEU A 904 69.09 -25.92 17.80
N SER A 905 68.90 -24.65 18.12
CA SER A 905 67.64 -24.10 18.62
C SER A 905 67.19 -23.02 17.64
N ILE A 906 66.14 -23.34 16.89
CA ILE A 906 65.51 -22.39 15.97
C ILE A 906 64.27 -21.85 16.67
N ASN A 907 64.27 -20.54 16.89
CA ASN A 907 63.17 -19.85 17.54
C ASN A 907 62.39 -19.06 16.49
N SER A 908 61.13 -19.43 16.31
CA SER A 908 60.17 -18.71 15.47
C SER A 908 58.94 -18.36 16.27
N ALA A 909 58.46 -17.12 16.13
CA ALA A 909 57.23 -16.66 16.78
C ALA A 909 55.96 -17.33 16.22
N TYR A 910 56.08 -18.13 15.15
CA TYR A 910 54.96 -18.70 14.39
C TYR A 910 55.06 -20.23 14.23
N GLY A 911 56.00 -20.88 14.91
CA GLY A 911 56.30 -22.31 14.72
C GLY A 911 57.13 -22.60 13.47
N MET A 912 57.25 -23.89 13.10
CA MET A 912 57.97 -24.32 11.91
C MET A 912 57.03 -24.88 10.83
N PRO A 913 57.10 -24.37 9.59
CA PRO A 913 56.29 -24.88 8.49
C PRO A 913 56.85 -26.16 7.89
N ASP A 914 58.18 -26.26 7.79
CA ASP A 914 58.90 -27.42 7.28
C ASP A 914 59.49 -28.25 8.40
N THR A 915 59.50 -29.57 8.21
CA THR A 915 60.12 -30.54 9.13
C THR A 915 61.44 -31.10 8.60
N ASP A 916 61.68 -30.99 7.29
CA ASP A 916 62.91 -31.42 6.63
C ASP A 916 63.78 -30.21 6.31
N LEU A 917 64.76 -29.95 7.19
CA LEU A 917 65.65 -28.80 7.09
C LEU A 917 67.01 -29.20 6.50
N THR A 918 67.58 -28.33 5.66
CA THR A 918 68.95 -28.49 5.14
C THR A 918 69.92 -27.67 5.98
N VAL A 919 70.81 -28.35 6.69
CA VAL A 919 71.81 -27.72 7.56
C VAL A 919 73.12 -27.58 6.79
N ARG A 920 73.72 -26.39 6.84
CA ARG A 920 75.08 -26.10 6.37
C ARG A 920 75.94 -25.75 7.57
N LEU A 921 76.85 -26.65 7.93
CA LEU A 921 77.78 -26.46 9.05
C LEU A 921 79.16 -26.11 8.50
N LYS A 922 79.75 -25.01 8.96
CA LYS A 922 81.12 -24.63 8.61
C LYS A 922 82.10 -25.65 9.19
N ALA A 923 82.81 -26.38 8.34
CA ALA A 923 83.65 -27.50 8.76
C ALA A 923 84.91 -27.64 7.89
N ASP A 924 86.00 -28.09 8.48
CA ASP A 924 87.24 -28.39 7.74
C ASP A 924 87.02 -29.54 6.76
N ALA A 925 87.68 -29.49 5.59
CA ALA A 925 87.59 -30.53 4.56
C ALA A 925 87.91 -31.94 5.11
N GLY A 926 87.04 -32.90 4.81
CA GLY A 926 87.17 -34.30 5.27
C GLY A 926 86.48 -34.61 6.60
N SER A 927 85.70 -33.67 7.13
CA SER A 927 84.73 -33.90 8.19
C SER A 927 83.42 -34.45 7.59
N ASP A 928 82.72 -35.28 8.34
CA ASP A 928 81.36 -35.73 8.06
C ASP A 928 80.47 -35.37 9.27
N VAL A 929 79.16 -35.51 9.15
CA VAL A 929 78.22 -35.29 10.27
C VAL A 929 77.55 -36.61 10.63
N MET A 930 77.43 -36.88 11.93
CA MET A 930 76.67 -38.00 12.49
C MET A 930 75.42 -37.46 13.19
N LEU A 931 74.25 -37.97 12.84
CA LEU A 931 72.99 -37.62 13.51
C LEU A 931 72.92 -38.27 14.89
N GLU A 932 72.03 -37.78 15.77
CA GLU A 932 71.86 -38.31 17.14
C GLU A 932 71.55 -39.82 17.18
N ASN A 933 70.91 -40.36 16.14
CA ASN A 933 70.62 -41.79 16.00
C ASN A 933 71.87 -42.66 15.67
N GLY A 934 73.05 -42.05 15.50
CA GLY A 934 74.33 -42.72 15.20
C GLY A 934 74.60 -42.94 13.70
N GLU A 935 73.70 -42.52 12.81
CA GLU A 935 73.90 -42.61 11.36
C GLU A 935 74.74 -41.45 10.83
N ILE A 936 75.64 -41.72 9.88
CA ILE A 936 76.36 -40.66 9.17
C ILE A 936 75.40 -40.01 8.17
N ALA A 937 75.18 -38.71 8.32
CA ALA A 937 74.35 -37.91 7.43
C ALA A 937 74.99 -37.87 6.03
N ARG A 938 74.19 -38.18 5.00
CA ARG A 938 74.61 -37.99 3.61
C ARG A 938 74.69 -36.49 3.32
N GLY A 939 75.88 -36.01 2.99
CA GLY A 939 76.12 -34.62 2.69
C GLY A 939 77.22 -34.42 1.66
N HIS A 940 77.45 -33.15 1.31
CA HIS A 940 78.51 -32.73 0.42
C HIS A 940 79.06 -31.38 0.88
N TYR A 941 80.24 -30.99 0.40
CA TYR A 941 80.79 -29.67 0.66
C TYR A 941 80.30 -28.65 -0.36
N ASP A 942 79.85 -27.51 0.13
CA ASP A 942 79.57 -26.29 -0.62
C ASP A 942 80.43 -25.15 -0.04
N GLY A 943 81.55 -24.86 -0.70
CA GLY A 943 82.59 -23.98 -0.16
C GLY A 943 83.17 -24.49 1.17
N ASN A 944 83.06 -23.68 2.22
CA ASN A 944 83.53 -24.01 3.58
C ASN A 944 82.47 -24.72 4.44
N TYR A 945 81.30 -25.03 3.89
CA TYR A 945 80.20 -25.64 4.62
C TYR A 945 79.99 -27.09 4.19
N TYR A 946 79.80 -27.98 5.16
CA TYR A 946 79.26 -29.32 4.96
C TYR A 946 77.73 -29.25 4.99
N VAL A 947 77.10 -29.56 3.86
CA VAL A 947 75.66 -29.48 3.64
C VAL A 947 75.03 -30.85 3.78
N PHE A 948 74.05 -31.00 4.67
CA PHE A 948 73.34 -32.26 4.90
C PHE A 948 71.87 -32.00 5.29
N THR A 949 71.03 -33.01 5.11
CA THR A 949 69.61 -32.96 5.49
C THR A 949 69.39 -33.86 6.70
N GLY A 950 68.68 -33.38 7.72
CA GLY A 950 68.37 -34.15 8.90
C GLY A 950 67.33 -33.47 9.79
N SER A 951 66.40 -34.26 10.34
CA SER A 951 65.30 -33.81 11.19
C SER A 951 65.65 -33.69 12.68
N SER A 952 66.89 -34.07 13.06
CA SER A 952 67.35 -33.99 14.45
C SER A 952 67.99 -32.63 14.74
N PRO A 953 67.54 -31.90 15.79
CA PRO A 953 68.18 -30.66 16.22
C PRO A 953 69.57 -30.89 16.83
N VAL A 954 69.93 -32.14 17.13
CA VAL A 954 71.23 -32.54 17.69
C VAL A 954 71.99 -33.39 16.68
N PHE A 955 73.25 -33.04 16.43
CA PHE A 955 74.18 -33.80 15.60
C PHE A 955 75.63 -33.60 16.03
N TYR A 956 76.52 -34.45 15.52
CA TYR A 956 77.93 -34.49 15.88
C TYR A 956 78.80 -34.28 14.63
N LEU A 957 79.74 -33.34 14.71
CA LEU A 957 80.80 -33.22 13.73
C LEU A 957 81.83 -34.34 13.97
N ILE A 958 82.06 -35.18 12.96
CA ILE A 958 83.01 -36.29 13.03
C ILE A 958 84.12 -36.09 11.99
N LYS A 959 85.35 -36.46 12.34
CA LYS A 959 86.50 -36.43 11.41
C LYS A 959 87.02 -37.83 11.16
N LYS A 960 87.42 -38.13 9.92
CA LYS A 960 88.13 -39.38 9.62
C LYS A 960 89.44 -39.40 10.39
N LYS A 961 89.71 -40.48 11.12
CA LYS A 961 90.99 -40.67 11.79
C LYS A 961 92.10 -40.62 10.75
N SER A 962 92.94 -39.60 10.83
CA SER A 962 94.14 -39.49 10.01
C SER A 962 95.01 -40.72 10.29
N SER A 963 95.12 -41.63 9.31
CA SER A 963 96.11 -42.68 9.38
C SER A 963 97.46 -42.04 9.10
N ALA A 964 98.22 -41.72 10.14
CA ALA A 964 99.64 -41.32 10.04
C ALA A 964 100.56 -42.46 9.52
N ALA A 965 100.00 -43.45 8.83
CA ALA A 965 100.65 -44.68 8.40
C ALA A 965 101.56 -44.54 7.15
N PRO A 966 101.35 -43.62 6.17
CA PRO A 966 102.28 -43.53 5.04
C PRO A 966 103.50 -42.63 5.29
N VAL A 967 103.42 -41.66 6.20
CA VAL A 967 104.51 -40.66 6.39
C VAL A 967 105.66 -41.22 7.25
N ALA A 968 105.39 -42.20 8.12
CA ALA A 968 106.43 -42.90 8.89
C ALA A 968 107.22 -43.92 8.05
N ALA A 969 106.66 -44.44 6.95
CA ALA A 969 107.32 -45.44 6.10
C ALA A 969 108.36 -44.82 5.13
N ALA A 970 108.20 -43.56 4.73
CA ALA A 970 109.16 -42.86 3.87
C ALA A 970 110.43 -42.40 4.63
N GLY A 971 110.31 -42.08 5.92
CA GLY A 971 111.46 -41.65 6.75
C GLY A 971 112.44 -42.77 7.09
N ALA A 972 111.98 -44.01 7.25
CA ALA A 972 112.83 -45.14 7.63
C ALA A 972 113.72 -45.66 6.47
N ALA A 973 113.28 -45.53 5.22
CA ALA A 973 114.05 -45.96 4.04
C ALA A 973 115.26 -45.06 3.76
N VAL A 974 115.18 -43.76 4.06
CA VAL A 974 116.28 -42.80 3.84
C VAL A 974 117.41 -42.98 4.87
N VAL A 975 117.07 -43.35 6.11
CA VAL A 975 118.07 -43.62 7.17
C VAL A 975 118.81 -44.95 6.92
N PHE A 976 118.14 -45.96 6.37
CA PHE A 976 118.80 -47.24 6.04
C PHE A 976 119.77 -47.13 4.85
N ILE A 977 119.45 -46.30 3.84
CA ILE A 977 120.36 -46.03 2.70
C ILE A 977 121.57 -45.19 3.15
N ALA A 978 121.39 -44.23 4.07
CA ALA A 978 122.50 -43.45 4.64
C ALA A 978 123.44 -44.31 5.52
N ALA A 979 122.89 -45.25 6.31
CA ALA A 979 123.70 -46.15 7.13
C ALA A 979 124.49 -47.18 6.28
N ALA A 980 123.92 -47.69 5.19
CA ALA A 980 124.62 -48.58 4.27
C ALA A 980 125.78 -47.88 3.52
N ALA A 981 125.63 -46.59 3.19
CA ALA A 981 126.69 -45.80 2.56
C ALA A 981 127.89 -45.51 3.49
N VAL A 982 127.66 -45.37 4.81
CA VAL A 982 128.72 -45.16 5.81
C VAL A 982 129.51 -46.45 6.09
N VAL A 983 128.84 -47.61 6.10
CA VAL A 983 129.52 -48.92 6.27
C VAL A 983 130.30 -49.34 5.02
N PHE A 984 129.85 -48.96 3.82
CA PHE A 984 130.61 -49.20 2.58
C PHE A 984 131.81 -48.25 2.41
N ARG A 985 131.78 -47.04 3.00
CA ARG A 985 132.88 -46.06 2.92
C ARG A 985 134.02 -46.34 3.93
N HIS A 986 133.74 -47.10 5.01
CA HIS A 986 134.76 -47.43 6.03
C HIS A 986 135.54 -48.73 5.77
N ARG A 987 135.21 -49.50 4.72
CA ARG A 987 135.93 -50.74 4.32
C ARG A 987 136.85 -50.59 3.10
N ARG A 988 137.09 -49.37 2.60
CA ARG A 988 137.91 -49.13 1.37
C ARG A 988 139.12 -48.18 1.52
N PHE A 989 139.60 -47.91 2.75
CA PHE A 989 140.82 -47.12 3.00
C PHE A 989 141.78 -47.79 4.01
N LYS A 990 142.03 -49.09 3.84
CA LYS A 990 143.16 -49.81 4.47
C LYS A 990 143.75 -50.82 3.48
N THR A 991 144.35 -50.28 2.41
CA THR A 991 145.39 -50.94 1.61
C THR A 991 146.19 -49.85 0.89
N ASP A 992 147.48 -49.79 1.22
CA ASP A 992 148.62 -49.25 0.45
C ASP A 992 148.62 -47.74 0.09
N GLU A 993 149.67 -46.95 0.32
CA GLU A 993 151.05 -47.23 0.72
C GLU A 993 151.77 -45.88 1.00
N LYS A 994 152.83 -45.95 1.84
CA LYS A 994 153.98 -45.02 1.98
C LYS A 994 154.00 -43.98 3.12
N ARG A 995 154.87 -44.35 4.08
CA ARG A 995 155.69 -43.57 5.04
C ARG A 995 155.05 -43.07 6.32
#